data_AF-A0A813JN63-F1
#
_entry.id   AF-A0A813JN63-F1
#
_cell.length_a   1.000
_cell.length_b   1.000
_cell.length_c   1.000
_cell.angle_alpha   90.00
_cell.angle_beta   90.00
_cell.angle_gamma   90.00
#
_symmetry.space_group_name_H-M   'P 1'
#
loop_
_entity.id
_entity.type
_entity.pdbx_description
1 polymer ?
#
loop_
_entity_poly.entity_id
_entity_poly.type
_entity_poly.pdbx_seq_one_letter_code
_entity_poly.pdbx_strand_id
1 'polypeptide(L)'
;MGRLPDFYERGNYGDGREEYALKSVLEQAPAGDAAAAIRALDAFHVRWTLLNVGPDKGRTLDEAAQLAAALARFRSGRQTVNFLEVGSYIGYSALRIGLVLKQLASAADLSQTDETRFHLTSLERNAENAAVAEKIIAHAGLSQFASVRCVASVEAFLGELSSEERGEEDASPFFSFVFLDHQKSCYLRDLLLLESANAVGPLTVVAADNVAGRLHLENREQAIARGKRKKPCGCVNKGCNFLQHVRNSGRYAVCETVCSEATGDAIEVVVGRCAEFSGSSMSDSTTLDLSGLRLNDSSLLFRCCDKLPLPALPDVRNVDLSRNLLKLDLGGVARFLRRLRGPVASVDLRRNVLRAAALGVEKGADEAAWSPGLALLIEELLLSSDAGEDSGVAPVVDLRFNERCGAAWLVQRARDCEDVQMLLSPWGQLVGARPSDRDASFLRAQLEPLPSRALSERLASLFGCSVDPDCEREELMGQLLRRYAATGRRRTVAAPADYGHAVGEVRLKELLRLMRAWVGGRHGGTHERPSVQAEHYMILKRPEGDEGPQGPQTLSTLLAAASAGPTEAATKAAVADGSWKTRRARAKLVKHFELWDCACGVLKDADPAFFANQFTQLAVTHNFRGSPHIDKQNTGPFYAVSVGDFSGGEICIERDAETVVCVATRHRLCQLDGRHVHWVNEWRGEAESGAAESGAAAVAERFSLIFYPTAGAFQPPGPALCGGAVPVSSIDAVSRSCE
;
A
#
# COMPACT_ATOMS: atom_id res chain seq x y z
N MET A 1 -34.58 -19.82 -25.98
CA MET A 1 -33.38 -19.25 -25.33
C MET A 1 -33.11 -17.92 -25.99
N GLY A 2 -33.04 -16.82 -25.23
CA GLY A 2 -32.66 -15.52 -25.80
C GLY A 2 -31.22 -15.55 -26.29
N ARG A 3 -30.93 -14.88 -27.41
CA ARG A 3 -29.58 -14.69 -27.92
C ARG A 3 -28.75 -13.99 -26.83
N LEU A 4 -27.57 -14.51 -26.53
CA LEU A 4 -26.64 -13.81 -25.64
C LEU A 4 -26.29 -12.46 -26.26
N PRO A 5 -26.03 -11.41 -25.46
CA PRO A 5 -25.52 -10.16 -25.98
C PRO A 5 -24.24 -10.37 -26.79
N ASP A 6 -24.10 -9.65 -27.91
CA ASP A 6 -22.98 -9.80 -28.86
C ASP A 6 -21.59 -9.68 -28.23
N PHE A 7 -21.45 -8.96 -27.11
CA PHE A 7 -20.17 -8.84 -26.40
C PHE A 7 -19.66 -10.17 -25.84
N TYR A 8 -20.53 -11.16 -25.59
CA TYR A 8 -20.12 -12.50 -25.18
C TYR A 8 -19.39 -13.26 -26.30
N GLU A 9 -19.68 -12.95 -27.56
CA GLU A 9 -19.04 -13.57 -28.72
C GLU A 9 -17.78 -12.81 -29.14
N ARG A 10 -17.81 -11.47 -29.07
CA ARG A 10 -16.70 -10.59 -29.50
C ARG A 10 -15.62 -10.38 -28.43
N GLY A 11 -15.97 -10.57 -27.15
CA GLY A 11 -15.09 -10.27 -26.01
C GLY A 11 -14.98 -8.78 -25.67
N ASN A 12 -15.70 -7.89 -26.37
CA ASN A 12 -15.74 -6.45 -26.11
C ASN A 12 -17.16 -5.89 -26.38
N TYR A 13 -17.44 -4.67 -25.89
CA TYR A 13 -18.76 -4.05 -26.08
C TYR A 13 -18.99 -3.53 -27.51
N GLY A 14 -17.92 -3.34 -28.29
CA GLY A 14 -17.98 -2.88 -29.68
C GLY A 14 -18.33 -1.40 -29.85
N ASP A 15 -18.35 -0.62 -28.77
CA ASP A 15 -18.61 0.83 -28.78
C ASP A 15 -17.35 1.68 -28.47
N GLY A 16 -16.18 1.03 -28.43
CA GLY A 16 -14.89 1.67 -28.19
C GLY A 16 -14.60 2.00 -26.72
N ARG A 17 -15.46 1.59 -25.76
CA ARG A 17 -15.26 1.91 -24.34
C ARG A 17 -13.96 1.35 -23.77
N GLU A 18 -13.44 0.26 -24.32
CA GLU A 18 -12.15 -0.33 -23.96
C GLU A 18 -10.98 0.63 -24.23
N GLU A 19 -11.00 1.30 -25.39
CA GLU A 19 -10.00 2.32 -25.75
C GLU A 19 -10.17 3.59 -24.90
N TYR A 20 -11.41 3.98 -24.61
CA TYR A 20 -11.67 5.09 -23.69
C TYR A 20 -11.22 4.78 -22.25
N ALA A 21 -11.32 3.53 -21.81
CA ALA A 21 -10.82 3.09 -20.52
C ALA A 21 -9.28 3.19 -20.47
N LEU A 22 -8.58 2.75 -21.53
CA LEU A 22 -7.13 2.97 -21.68
C LEU A 22 -6.76 4.45 -21.57
N LYS A 23 -7.41 5.31 -22.36
CA LYS A 23 -7.16 6.76 -22.32
C LYS A 23 -7.39 7.33 -20.92
N SER A 24 -8.48 6.91 -20.27
CA SER A 24 -8.79 7.27 -18.89
C SER A 24 -7.67 6.86 -17.91
N VAL A 25 -7.09 5.66 -18.06
CA VAL A 25 -5.95 5.24 -17.23
C VAL A 25 -4.72 6.11 -17.49
N LEU A 26 -4.34 6.29 -18.75
CA LEU A 26 -3.14 7.06 -19.12
C LEU A 26 -3.21 8.52 -18.63
N GLU A 27 -4.39 9.14 -18.67
CA GLU A 27 -4.60 10.51 -18.19
C GLU A 27 -4.69 10.60 -16.66
N GLN A 28 -5.15 9.53 -16.00
CA GLN A 28 -5.55 9.62 -14.59
C GLN A 28 -4.60 8.96 -13.60
N ALA A 29 -3.84 7.96 -14.03
CA ALA A 29 -2.88 7.25 -13.20
C ALA A 29 -1.45 7.68 -13.58
N PRO A 30 -0.60 8.07 -12.61
CA PRO A 30 0.81 8.26 -12.88
C PRO A 30 1.45 6.99 -13.43
N ALA A 31 2.40 7.14 -14.35
CA ALA A 31 3.17 6.00 -14.85
C ALA A 31 3.90 5.30 -13.69
N GLY A 32 3.90 3.97 -13.70
CA GLY A 32 4.47 3.13 -12.65
C GLY A 32 3.58 2.93 -11.41
N ASP A 33 2.39 3.54 -11.35
CA ASP A 33 1.44 3.40 -10.24
C ASP A 33 0.25 2.50 -10.61
N ALA A 34 0.46 1.18 -10.49
CA ALA A 34 -0.58 0.18 -10.72
C ALA A 34 -1.83 0.36 -9.84
N ALA A 35 -1.66 0.82 -8.60
CA ALA A 35 -2.80 1.05 -7.70
C ALA A 35 -3.66 2.22 -8.19
N ALA A 36 -3.05 3.27 -8.75
CA ALA A 36 -3.77 4.36 -9.40
C ALA A 36 -4.45 3.90 -10.70
N ALA A 37 -3.81 3.02 -11.49
CA ALA A 37 -4.40 2.46 -12.70
C ALA A 37 -5.67 1.64 -12.39
N ILE A 38 -5.64 0.78 -11.37
CA ILE A 38 -6.81 0.03 -10.88
C ILE A 38 -7.94 0.99 -10.47
N ARG A 39 -7.63 2.02 -9.65
CA ARG A 39 -8.62 3.03 -9.24
C ARG A 39 -9.22 3.81 -10.41
N ALA A 40 -8.43 4.08 -11.45
CA ALA A 40 -8.91 4.76 -12.64
C ALA A 40 -9.90 3.89 -13.44
N LEU A 41 -9.65 2.58 -13.54
CA LEU A 41 -10.57 1.62 -14.15
C LEU A 41 -11.85 1.44 -13.31
N ASP A 42 -11.74 1.37 -11.98
CA ASP A 42 -12.91 1.33 -11.09
C ASP A 42 -13.79 2.57 -11.27
N ALA A 43 -13.18 3.76 -11.30
CA ALA A 43 -13.90 5.01 -11.51
C ALA A 43 -14.54 5.11 -12.91
N PHE A 44 -13.89 4.52 -13.92
CA PHE A 44 -14.43 4.43 -15.26
C PHE A 44 -15.64 3.48 -15.30
N HIS A 45 -15.53 2.30 -14.68
CA HIS A 45 -16.59 1.28 -14.60
C HIS A 45 -17.92 1.85 -14.07
N VAL A 46 -17.87 2.72 -13.07
CA VAL A 46 -19.06 3.37 -12.49
C VAL A 46 -19.83 4.20 -13.53
N ARG A 47 -19.13 4.79 -14.50
CA ARG A 47 -19.74 5.62 -15.56
C ARG A 47 -20.08 4.80 -16.80
N TRP A 48 -19.22 3.85 -17.13
CA TRP A 48 -19.27 3.01 -18.31
C TRP A 48 -18.93 1.59 -17.89
N THR A 49 -19.94 0.72 -17.79
CA THR A 49 -19.78 -0.64 -17.29
C THR A 49 -18.71 -1.39 -18.10
N LEU A 50 -17.72 -1.90 -17.38
CA LEU A 50 -16.67 -2.79 -17.90
C LEU A 50 -16.94 -4.23 -17.46
N LEU A 51 -16.29 -5.21 -18.11
CA LEU A 51 -16.38 -6.63 -17.75
C LEU A 51 -15.39 -7.05 -16.65
N ASN A 52 -14.90 -6.11 -15.84
CA ASN A 52 -13.89 -6.41 -14.83
C ASN A 52 -14.48 -7.02 -13.55
N VAL A 53 -13.68 -7.82 -12.83
CA VAL A 53 -14.02 -8.45 -11.54
C VAL A 53 -14.48 -7.44 -10.45
N GLY A 54 -14.04 -6.18 -10.56
CA GLY A 54 -14.41 -5.10 -9.64
C GLY A 54 -13.69 -5.15 -8.28
N PRO A 55 -13.97 -4.20 -7.38
CA PRO A 55 -13.24 -4.05 -6.12
C PRO A 55 -13.59 -5.08 -5.05
N ASP A 56 -14.85 -5.53 -4.98
CA ASP A 56 -15.31 -6.48 -3.93
C ASP A 56 -14.65 -7.85 -4.11
N LYS A 57 -14.94 -8.52 -5.23
CA LYS A 57 -14.35 -9.81 -5.59
C LYS A 57 -12.86 -9.71 -5.86
N GLY A 58 -12.39 -8.54 -6.33
CA GLY A 58 -10.97 -8.26 -6.51
C GLY A 58 -10.14 -8.46 -5.25
N ARG A 59 -10.68 -8.21 -4.05
CA ARG A 59 -9.97 -8.52 -2.79
C ARG A 59 -9.77 -10.01 -2.60
N THR A 60 -10.78 -10.83 -2.89
CA THR A 60 -10.67 -12.29 -2.85
C THR A 60 -9.69 -12.82 -3.89
N LEU A 61 -9.64 -12.19 -5.07
CA LEU A 61 -8.63 -12.50 -6.08
C LEU A 61 -7.21 -12.21 -5.59
N ASP A 62 -6.98 -11.05 -4.96
CA ASP A 62 -5.69 -10.70 -4.36
C ASP A 62 -5.29 -11.72 -3.28
N GLU A 63 -6.23 -12.09 -2.39
CA GLU A 63 -6.02 -13.10 -1.34
C GLU A 63 -5.71 -14.49 -1.92
N ALA A 64 -6.34 -14.87 -3.03
CA ALA A 64 -6.10 -16.15 -3.69
C ALA A 64 -4.72 -16.18 -4.34
N ALA A 65 -4.28 -15.06 -4.94
CA ALA A 65 -2.94 -14.93 -5.49
C ALA A 65 -1.85 -14.96 -4.39
N GLN A 66 -2.10 -14.31 -3.25
CA GLN A 66 -1.23 -14.39 -2.06
C GLN A 66 -1.17 -15.81 -1.51
N LEU A 67 -2.32 -16.49 -1.37
CA LEU A 67 -2.35 -17.90 -0.97
C LEU A 67 -1.54 -18.77 -1.92
N ALA A 68 -1.68 -18.56 -3.24
CA ALA A 68 -0.93 -19.32 -4.23
C ALA A 68 0.58 -19.10 -4.13
N ALA A 69 1.02 -17.85 -3.90
CA ALA A 69 2.42 -17.54 -3.68
C ALA A 69 2.96 -18.18 -2.39
N ALA A 70 2.21 -18.10 -1.29
CA ALA A 70 2.52 -18.81 -0.05
C ALA A 70 2.65 -20.32 -0.29
N LEU A 71 1.68 -20.89 -1.02
CA LEU A 71 1.68 -22.31 -1.35
C LEU A 71 2.82 -22.71 -2.29
N ALA A 72 3.24 -21.84 -3.20
CA ALA A 72 4.36 -22.09 -4.09
C ALA A 72 5.70 -22.14 -3.33
N ARG A 73 5.88 -21.26 -2.34
CA ARG A 73 7.06 -21.26 -1.46
C ARG A 73 7.20 -22.55 -0.66
N PHE A 74 6.10 -23.28 -0.43
CA PHE A 74 6.15 -24.62 0.16
C PHE A 74 6.66 -25.72 -0.79
N ARG A 75 6.58 -25.53 -2.11
CA ARG A 75 6.66 -26.63 -3.07
C ARG A 75 7.97 -26.73 -3.82
N SER A 76 8.82 -25.71 -3.76
CA SER A 76 9.82 -25.57 -4.82
C SER A 76 11.06 -24.81 -4.38
N GLY A 77 12.23 -25.38 -4.70
CA GLY A 77 13.46 -24.63 -4.98
C GLY A 77 13.50 -24.09 -6.43
N ARG A 78 12.33 -23.76 -7.02
CA ARG A 78 12.25 -23.23 -8.39
C ARG A 78 12.52 -21.74 -8.38
N GLN A 79 13.41 -21.28 -9.25
CA GLN A 79 13.68 -19.86 -9.47
C GLN A 79 12.47 -19.06 -10.01
N THR A 80 11.38 -19.71 -10.45
CA THR A 80 10.21 -19.01 -11.02
C THR A 80 8.89 -19.68 -10.65
N VAL A 81 7.95 -18.87 -10.18
CA VAL A 81 6.58 -19.24 -9.82
C VAL A 81 5.62 -18.63 -10.85
N ASN A 82 4.96 -19.51 -11.61
CA ASN A 82 4.09 -19.12 -12.71
C ASN A 82 2.61 -19.05 -12.31
N PHE A 83 1.96 -17.98 -12.75
CA PHE A 83 0.53 -17.72 -12.64
C PHE A 83 -0.08 -17.70 -14.05
N LEU A 84 -1.29 -18.23 -14.18
CA LEU A 84 -2.09 -18.17 -15.42
C LEU A 84 -3.38 -17.40 -15.18
N GLU A 85 -3.75 -16.55 -16.13
CA GLU A 85 -5.09 -15.98 -16.24
C GLU A 85 -5.68 -16.37 -17.60
N VAL A 86 -6.94 -16.81 -17.61
CA VAL A 86 -7.68 -17.12 -18.83
C VAL A 86 -8.84 -16.14 -18.95
N GLY A 87 -8.62 -15.09 -19.76
CA GLY A 87 -9.53 -13.95 -19.97
C GLY A 87 -8.96 -12.65 -19.41
N SER A 88 -8.08 -11.97 -20.15
CA SER A 88 -7.49 -10.69 -19.73
C SER A 88 -8.48 -9.52 -19.82
N TYR A 89 -9.36 -9.55 -20.83
CA TYR A 89 -10.09 -8.38 -21.32
C TYR A 89 -9.11 -7.20 -21.51
N ILE A 90 -9.29 -6.10 -20.79
CA ILE A 90 -8.40 -4.92 -20.83
C ILE A 90 -7.37 -4.89 -19.69
N GLY A 91 -7.12 -6.02 -19.02
CA GLY A 91 -6.02 -6.20 -18.07
C GLY A 91 -6.31 -5.75 -16.63
N TYR A 92 -7.56 -5.51 -16.24
CA TYR A 92 -7.88 -5.08 -14.87
C TYR A 92 -7.43 -6.11 -13.81
N SER A 93 -7.77 -7.39 -13.98
CA SER A 93 -7.37 -8.48 -13.08
C SER A 93 -5.87 -8.77 -13.18
N ALA A 94 -5.28 -8.68 -14.38
CA ALA A 94 -3.83 -8.72 -14.56
C ALA A 94 -3.09 -7.63 -13.76
N LEU A 95 -3.61 -6.40 -13.69
CA LEU A 95 -3.05 -5.35 -12.84
C LEU A 95 -3.12 -5.71 -11.36
N ARG A 96 -4.23 -6.31 -10.91
CA ARG A 96 -4.41 -6.72 -9.50
C ARG A 96 -3.41 -7.81 -9.11
N ILE A 97 -3.40 -8.90 -9.87
CA ILE A 97 -2.48 -10.02 -9.63
C ILE A 97 -1.04 -9.55 -9.77
N GLY A 98 -0.69 -8.84 -10.85
CA GLY A 98 0.66 -8.30 -11.07
C GLY A 98 1.13 -7.34 -9.96
N LEU A 99 0.23 -6.55 -9.38
CA LEU A 99 0.55 -5.71 -8.21
C LEU A 99 0.86 -6.56 -6.97
N VAL A 100 0.12 -7.65 -6.73
CA VAL A 100 0.46 -8.62 -5.67
C VAL A 100 1.85 -9.20 -5.93
N LEU A 101 2.13 -9.70 -7.13
CA LEU A 101 3.43 -10.28 -7.48
C LEU A 101 4.58 -9.29 -7.32
N LYS A 102 4.41 -8.03 -7.74
CA LYS A 102 5.39 -6.95 -7.56
C LYS A 102 5.68 -6.68 -6.08
N GLN A 103 4.64 -6.68 -5.24
CA GLN A 103 4.79 -6.47 -3.80
C GLN A 103 5.57 -7.61 -3.15
N LEU A 104 5.35 -8.85 -3.59
CA LEU A 104 6.09 -10.02 -3.13
C LEU A 104 7.56 -9.98 -3.52
N ALA A 105 7.84 -9.67 -4.79
CA ALA A 105 9.22 -9.52 -5.26
C ALA A 105 9.94 -8.40 -4.50
N SER A 106 9.28 -7.27 -4.23
CA SER A 106 9.86 -6.15 -3.47
C SER A 106 10.12 -6.49 -1.99
N ALA A 107 9.40 -7.46 -1.42
CA ALA A 107 9.64 -7.94 -0.07
C ALA A 107 10.82 -8.94 0.00
N ALA A 108 10.99 -9.74 -1.05
CA ALA A 108 12.08 -10.72 -1.21
C ALA A 108 13.45 -10.08 -1.55
N ASP A 109 13.45 -8.96 -2.29
CA ASP A 109 14.66 -8.18 -2.66
C ASP A 109 15.42 -7.61 -1.43
N LEU A 110 14.83 -7.71 -0.24
CA LEU A 110 15.39 -7.29 1.04
C LEU A 110 15.89 -8.44 1.92
N SER A 111 15.59 -9.70 1.57
CA SER A 111 16.11 -10.90 2.26
C SER A 111 17.22 -11.61 1.49
N GLN A 112 17.50 -11.24 0.22
CA GLN A 112 18.59 -11.73 -0.66
C GLN A 112 18.79 -13.25 -0.80
N THR A 113 18.08 -14.09 -0.06
CA THR A 113 18.25 -15.54 -0.06
C THR A 113 17.36 -16.26 -1.06
N ASP A 114 16.50 -15.56 -1.81
CA ASP A 114 15.51 -16.19 -2.67
C ASP A 114 15.37 -15.47 -4.03
N GLU A 115 15.98 -16.06 -5.08
CA GLU A 115 15.88 -15.62 -6.49
C GLU A 115 14.50 -15.90 -7.12
N THR A 116 13.50 -16.24 -6.31
CA THR A 116 12.16 -16.60 -6.78
C THR A 116 11.51 -15.45 -7.53
N ARG A 117 11.40 -15.62 -8.86
CA ARG A 117 10.69 -14.72 -9.76
C ARG A 117 9.22 -15.09 -9.83
N PHE A 118 8.33 -14.10 -9.83
CA PHE A 118 6.90 -14.31 -10.01
C PHE A 118 6.46 -13.75 -11.36
N HIS A 119 5.68 -14.51 -12.12
CA HIS A 119 5.17 -14.05 -13.41
C HIS A 119 3.74 -14.51 -13.69
N LEU A 120 2.92 -13.62 -14.21
CA LEU A 120 1.57 -13.88 -14.71
C LEU A 120 1.57 -13.92 -16.24
N THR A 121 1.11 -15.04 -16.80
CA THR A 121 0.71 -15.11 -18.21
C THR A 121 -0.81 -14.95 -18.31
N SER A 122 -1.26 -13.88 -18.96
CA SER A 122 -2.67 -13.56 -19.14
C SER A 122 -3.10 -13.85 -20.58
N LEU A 123 -4.06 -14.75 -20.78
CA LEU A 123 -4.56 -15.13 -22.10
C LEU A 123 -5.74 -14.26 -22.50
N GLU A 124 -5.70 -13.72 -23.71
CA GLU A 124 -6.79 -12.95 -24.31
C GLU A 124 -7.02 -13.41 -25.75
N ARG A 125 -8.28 -13.56 -26.16
CA ARG A 125 -8.61 -14.02 -27.52
C ARG A 125 -8.74 -12.86 -28.50
N ASN A 126 -9.24 -11.72 -28.04
CA ASN A 126 -9.45 -10.54 -28.85
C ASN A 126 -8.16 -9.70 -28.91
N ALA A 127 -7.59 -9.56 -30.10
CA ALA A 127 -6.33 -8.86 -30.30
C ALA A 127 -6.37 -7.37 -29.89
N GLU A 128 -7.51 -6.69 -30.05
CA GLU A 128 -7.67 -5.28 -29.67
C GLU A 128 -7.62 -5.14 -28.14
N ASN A 129 -8.35 -6.01 -27.44
CA ASN A 129 -8.34 -6.08 -25.98
C ASN A 129 -6.94 -6.41 -25.44
N ALA A 130 -6.26 -7.40 -26.05
CA ALA A 130 -4.90 -7.77 -25.68
C ALA A 130 -3.94 -6.57 -25.79
N ALA A 131 -4.00 -5.84 -26.91
CA ALA A 131 -3.19 -4.64 -27.11
C ALA A 131 -3.52 -3.52 -26.11
N VAL A 132 -4.78 -3.38 -25.70
CA VAL A 132 -5.18 -2.44 -24.64
C VAL A 132 -4.61 -2.88 -23.28
N ALA A 133 -4.75 -4.16 -22.92
CA ALA A 133 -4.25 -4.72 -21.67
C ALA A 133 -2.74 -4.54 -21.54
N GLU A 134 -1.96 -4.84 -22.59
CA GLU A 134 -0.50 -4.65 -22.62
C GLU A 134 -0.10 -3.20 -22.35
N LYS A 135 -0.77 -2.23 -22.99
CA LYS A 135 -0.51 -0.80 -22.77
C LYS A 135 -0.81 -0.37 -21.34
N ILE A 136 -1.91 -0.85 -20.76
CA ILE A 136 -2.29 -0.56 -19.38
C ILE A 136 -1.26 -1.16 -18.41
N ILE A 137 -0.86 -2.42 -18.60
CA ILE A 137 0.14 -3.11 -17.77
C ILE A 137 1.50 -2.41 -17.84
N ALA A 138 1.92 -1.99 -19.03
CA ALA A 138 3.16 -1.25 -19.24
C ALA A 138 3.12 0.11 -18.53
N HIS A 139 2.03 0.88 -18.71
CA HIS A 139 1.86 2.17 -18.03
C HIS A 139 1.85 2.03 -16.51
N ALA A 140 1.26 0.95 -15.99
CA ALA A 140 1.26 0.63 -14.57
C ALA A 140 2.63 0.20 -14.00
N GLY A 141 3.64 0.00 -14.86
CA GLY A 141 4.98 -0.48 -14.47
C GLY A 141 4.96 -1.91 -13.94
N LEU A 142 4.20 -2.79 -14.61
CA LEU A 142 4.02 -4.20 -14.25
C LEU A 142 4.49 -5.19 -15.35
N SER A 143 5.13 -4.71 -16.42
CA SER A 143 5.59 -5.57 -17.53
C SER A 143 6.56 -6.68 -17.13
N GLN A 144 7.26 -6.54 -16.01
CA GLN A 144 8.13 -7.59 -15.47
C GLN A 144 7.38 -8.70 -14.73
N PHE A 145 6.12 -8.47 -14.35
CA PHE A 145 5.32 -9.36 -13.51
C PHE A 145 4.10 -9.92 -14.24
N ALA A 146 3.69 -9.32 -15.35
CA ALA A 146 2.54 -9.75 -16.13
C ALA A 146 2.78 -9.53 -17.63
N SER A 147 2.51 -10.56 -18.43
CA SER A 147 2.46 -10.48 -19.89
C SER A 147 1.11 -10.95 -20.41
N VAL A 148 0.70 -10.41 -21.56
CA VAL A 148 -0.52 -10.84 -22.24
C VAL A 148 -0.11 -11.70 -23.44
N ARG A 149 -0.82 -12.81 -23.66
CA ARG A 149 -0.69 -13.62 -24.88
C ARG A 149 -2.02 -13.66 -25.60
N CYS A 150 -2.00 -13.20 -26.86
CA CYS A 150 -3.17 -13.22 -27.72
C CYS A 150 -3.34 -14.63 -28.32
N VAL A 151 -4.19 -15.47 -27.72
CA VAL A 151 -4.37 -16.88 -28.10
C VAL A 151 -5.84 -17.27 -28.19
N ALA A 152 -6.17 -18.20 -29.08
CA ALA A 152 -7.57 -18.56 -29.33
C ALA A 152 -8.21 -19.42 -28.22
N SER A 153 -7.40 -20.20 -27.49
CA SER A 153 -7.86 -21.11 -26.45
C SER A 153 -6.71 -21.57 -25.53
N VAL A 154 -7.06 -22.17 -24.39
CA VAL A 154 -6.09 -22.84 -23.51
C VAL A 154 -5.37 -24.00 -24.21
N GLU A 155 -6.07 -24.75 -25.07
CA GLU A 155 -5.47 -25.84 -25.84
C GLU A 155 -4.37 -25.34 -26.79
N ALA A 156 -4.63 -24.25 -27.51
CA ALA A 156 -3.63 -23.61 -28.38
C ALA A 156 -2.41 -23.14 -27.58
N PHE A 157 -2.65 -22.47 -26.45
CA PHE A 157 -1.58 -22.02 -25.56
C PHE A 157 -0.72 -23.18 -25.04
N LEU A 158 -1.34 -24.26 -24.56
CA LEU A 158 -0.61 -25.45 -24.11
C LEU A 158 0.19 -26.11 -25.25
N GLY A 159 -0.31 -26.04 -26.49
CA GLY A 159 0.40 -26.48 -27.69
C GLY A 159 1.64 -25.66 -28.01
N GLU A 160 1.63 -24.35 -27.72
CA GLU A 160 2.73 -23.40 -27.97
C GLU A 160 3.84 -23.45 -26.92
N LEU A 161 3.58 -23.99 -25.72
CA LEU A 161 4.60 -24.07 -24.66
C LEU A 161 5.79 -24.90 -25.10
N SER A 162 7.01 -24.40 -24.93
CA SER A 162 8.23 -25.17 -25.17
C SER A 162 8.36 -26.34 -24.17
N SER A 163 9.23 -27.31 -24.45
CA SER A 163 9.56 -28.37 -23.48
C SER A 163 10.18 -27.80 -22.20
N GLU A 164 10.91 -26.68 -22.29
CA GLU A 164 11.49 -25.96 -21.15
C GLU A 164 10.40 -25.26 -20.33
N GLU A 165 9.39 -24.68 -20.99
CA GLU A 165 8.24 -24.08 -20.32
C GLU A 165 7.35 -25.15 -19.65
N ARG A 166 7.20 -26.35 -20.22
CA ARG A 166 6.36 -27.40 -19.63
C ARG A 166 6.97 -28.08 -18.40
N GLY A 167 8.30 -28.09 -18.29
CA GLY A 167 9.03 -28.89 -17.30
C GLY A 167 9.01 -30.40 -17.63
N GLU A 168 9.64 -31.21 -16.78
CA GLU A 168 9.65 -32.69 -16.93
C GLU A 168 8.27 -33.30 -16.62
N GLU A 169 7.91 -34.41 -17.27
CA GLU A 169 6.57 -35.03 -17.16
C GLU A 169 6.19 -35.44 -15.71
N ASP A 170 7.18 -35.81 -14.88
CA ASP A 170 7.01 -36.16 -13.46
C ASP A 170 7.20 -34.96 -12.50
N ALA A 171 7.38 -33.75 -13.03
CA ALA A 171 7.62 -32.57 -12.20
C ALA A 171 6.34 -32.02 -11.54
N SER A 172 6.53 -31.19 -10.51
CA SER A 172 5.42 -30.49 -9.86
C SER A 172 4.67 -29.59 -10.86
N PRO A 173 3.35 -29.37 -10.68
CA PRO A 173 2.48 -28.68 -11.63
C PRO A 173 3.07 -27.36 -12.12
N PHE A 174 2.85 -27.06 -13.39
CA PHE A 174 3.45 -25.89 -14.02
C PHE A 174 2.96 -24.57 -13.40
N PHE A 175 1.66 -24.45 -13.11
CA PHE A 175 1.09 -23.25 -12.51
C PHE A 175 0.81 -23.43 -11.02
N SER A 176 1.24 -22.43 -10.23
CA SER A 176 0.86 -22.31 -8.82
C SER A 176 -0.52 -21.66 -8.64
N PHE A 177 -0.95 -20.89 -9.64
CA PHE A 177 -2.22 -20.19 -9.65
C PHE A 177 -2.85 -20.17 -11.04
N VAL A 178 -4.17 -20.34 -11.10
CA VAL A 178 -4.98 -20.14 -12.31
C VAL A 178 -6.20 -19.28 -11.98
N PHE A 179 -6.42 -18.21 -12.74
CA PHE A 179 -7.63 -17.40 -12.70
C PHE A 179 -8.47 -17.60 -13.97
N LEU A 180 -9.75 -17.94 -13.80
CA LEU A 180 -10.71 -18.14 -14.89
C LEU A 180 -11.75 -17.00 -14.86
N ASP A 181 -11.71 -16.13 -15.87
CA ASP A 181 -12.67 -15.01 -16.02
C ASP A 181 -13.15 -14.85 -17.48
N HIS A 182 -12.98 -15.88 -18.30
CA HIS A 182 -13.48 -15.92 -19.67
C HIS A 182 -14.93 -16.45 -19.73
N GLN A 183 -15.33 -16.98 -20.89
CA GLN A 183 -16.64 -17.58 -21.10
C GLN A 183 -16.90 -18.77 -20.13
N LYS A 184 -17.86 -18.59 -19.21
CA LYS A 184 -18.20 -19.53 -18.13
C LYS A 184 -18.47 -20.97 -18.57
N SER A 185 -19.02 -21.17 -19.78
CA SER A 185 -19.28 -22.51 -20.33
C SER A 185 -17.99 -23.31 -20.57
N CYS A 186 -16.86 -22.62 -20.72
CA CYS A 186 -15.55 -23.21 -21.00
C CYS A 186 -14.76 -23.53 -19.72
N TYR A 187 -15.13 -23.00 -18.56
CA TYR A 187 -14.35 -23.15 -17.31
C TYR A 187 -14.03 -24.61 -16.98
N LEU A 188 -15.01 -25.52 -17.06
CA LEU A 188 -14.77 -26.93 -16.79
C LEU A 188 -13.87 -27.56 -17.87
N ARG A 189 -14.13 -27.31 -19.15
CA ARG A 189 -13.34 -27.87 -20.26
C ARG A 189 -11.88 -27.45 -20.12
N ASP A 190 -11.65 -26.16 -19.90
CA ASP A 190 -10.31 -25.58 -19.86
C ASP A 190 -9.57 -26.00 -18.57
N LEU A 191 -10.28 -26.15 -17.44
CA LEU A 191 -9.71 -26.77 -16.24
C LEU A 191 -9.30 -28.22 -16.48
N LEU A 192 -10.16 -29.04 -17.12
CA LEU A 192 -9.83 -30.44 -17.42
C LEU A 192 -8.63 -30.56 -18.37
N LEU A 193 -8.48 -29.65 -19.34
CA LEU A 193 -7.30 -29.57 -20.19
C LEU A 193 -6.03 -29.30 -19.37
N LEU A 194 -6.07 -28.31 -18.48
CA LEU A 194 -4.97 -27.99 -17.58
C LEU A 194 -4.63 -29.18 -16.65
N GLU A 195 -5.64 -29.86 -16.11
CA GLU A 195 -5.46 -31.06 -15.28
C GLU A 195 -4.80 -32.20 -16.10
N SER A 196 -5.25 -32.41 -17.35
CA SER A 196 -4.71 -33.47 -18.22
C SER A 196 -3.27 -33.20 -18.67
N ALA A 197 -2.88 -31.94 -18.75
CA ALA A 197 -1.54 -31.51 -19.12
C ALA A 197 -0.59 -31.38 -17.90
N ASN A 198 -1.00 -31.84 -16.71
CA ASN A 198 -0.29 -31.63 -15.45
C ASN A 198 0.06 -30.14 -15.17
N ALA A 199 -0.70 -29.21 -15.76
CA ALA A 199 -0.48 -27.78 -15.60
C ALA A 199 -1.05 -27.26 -14.26
N VAL A 200 -2.02 -27.99 -13.69
CA VAL A 200 -2.56 -27.78 -12.34
C VAL A 200 -2.57 -29.10 -11.58
N GLY A 201 -2.39 -29.05 -10.27
CA GLY A 201 -2.38 -30.27 -9.45
C GLY A 201 -2.52 -29.98 -7.96
N PRO A 202 -1.97 -30.84 -7.07
CA PRO A 202 -1.95 -30.61 -5.62
C PRO A 202 -1.52 -29.18 -5.31
N LEU A 203 -1.99 -28.51 -4.26
CA LEU A 203 -1.58 -27.14 -3.84
C LEU A 203 -1.70 -26.01 -4.89
N THR A 204 -2.07 -26.28 -6.15
CA THR A 204 -2.39 -25.23 -7.12
C THR A 204 -3.68 -24.55 -6.67
N VAL A 205 -3.69 -23.22 -6.65
CA VAL A 205 -4.88 -22.43 -6.35
C VAL A 205 -5.58 -22.08 -7.66
N VAL A 206 -6.87 -22.37 -7.75
CA VAL A 206 -7.70 -21.98 -8.90
C VAL A 206 -8.79 -21.03 -8.40
N ALA A 207 -8.85 -19.84 -8.98
CA ALA A 207 -9.92 -18.87 -8.75
C ALA A 207 -10.78 -18.75 -10.01
N ALA A 208 -12.10 -18.79 -9.89
CA ALA A 208 -13.02 -18.65 -11.01
C ALA A 208 -14.06 -17.57 -10.72
N ASP A 209 -14.13 -16.55 -11.56
CA ASP A 209 -15.06 -15.43 -11.36
C ASP A 209 -16.47 -15.75 -11.86
N ASN A 210 -17.47 -15.07 -11.31
CA ASN A 210 -18.85 -15.09 -11.76
C ASN A 210 -19.47 -16.50 -11.92
N VAL A 211 -19.07 -17.47 -11.09
CA VAL A 211 -19.48 -18.88 -11.19
C VAL A 211 -21.01 -19.03 -11.12
N ALA A 212 -21.67 -18.25 -10.26
CA ALA A 212 -23.11 -18.09 -10.18
C ALA A 212 -23.46 -16.93 -9.23
N GLY A 213 -24.69 -16.43 -9.32
CA GLY A 213 -25.24 -15.48 -8.33
C GLY A 213 -25.64 -16.16 -7.01
N ARG A 214 -25.57 -15.42 -5.91
CA ARG A 214 -25.85 -15.83 -4.52
C ARG A 214 -27.12 -16.67 -4.39
N LEU A 215 -28.26 -16.14 -4.83
CA LEU A 215 -29.55 -16.82 -4.76
C LEU A 215 -29.54 -18.17 -5.50
N HIS A 216 -28.77 -18.29 -6.59
CA HIS A 216 -28.66 -19.54 -7.30
C HIS A 216 -27.85 -20.59 -6.52
N LEU A 217 -26.76 -20.16 -5.87
CA LEU A 217 -25.92 -21.00 -5.05
C LEU A 217 -26.70 -21.52 -3.84
N GLU A 218 -27.38 -20.64 -3.11
CA GLU A 218 -28.21 -20.99 -1.95
C GLU A 218 -29.31 -21.99 -2.33
N ASN A 219 -30.06 -21.71 -3.40
CA ASN A 219 -31.09 -22.63 -3.89
C ASN A 219 -30.52 -23.99 -4.32
N ARG A 220 -29.32 -23.98 -4.93
CA ARG A 220 -28.63 -25.21 -5.33
C ARG A 220 -28.24 -26.03 -4.11
N GLU A 221 -27.66 -25.41 -3.08
CA GLU A 221 -27.24 -26.08 -1.85
C GLU A 221 -28.43 -26.65 -1.08
N GLN A 222 -29.52 -25.88 -0.94
CA GLN A 222 -30.77 -26.37 -0.34
C GLN A 222 -31.36 -27.56 -1.12
N ALA A 223 -31.32 -27.52 -2.45
CA ALA A 223 -31.83 -28.62 -3.28
C ALA A 223 -30.99 -29.90 -3.15
N ILE A 224 -29.66 -29.76 -3.01
CA ILE A 224 -28.75 -30.87 -2.73
C ILE A 224 -29.03 -31.43 -1.33
N ALA A 225 -29.11 -30.59 -0.31
CA ALA A 225 -29.39 -30.99 1.07
C ALA A 225 -30.74 -31.73 1.21
N ARG A 226 -31.75 -31.36 0.42
CA ARG A 226 -33.06 -32.02 0.37
C ARG A 226 -33.08 -33.29 -0.51
N GLY A 227 -31.95 -33.73 -1.06
CA GLY A 227 -31.86 -34.88 -1.97
C GLY A 227 -32.58 -34.71 -3.31
N LYS A 228 -33.06 -33.50 -3.62
CA LYS A 228 -33.85 -33.18 -4.83
C LYS A 228 -33.00 -32.99 -6.08
N ARG A 229 -31.67 -32.89 -5.93
CA ARG A 229 -30.75 -32.64 -7.04
C ARG A 229 -29.70 -33.74 -7.16
N LYS A 230 -29.96 -34.69 -8.06
CA LYS A 230 -29.05 -35.82 -8.38
C LYS A 230 -28.23 -35.63 -9.67
N LYS A 231 -28.53 -34.58 -10.46
CA LYS A 231 -27.89 -34.29 -11.76
C LYS A 231 -27.24 -32.89 -11.77
N PRO A 232 -26.22 -32.66 -12.62
CA PRO A 232 -25.66 -31.32 -12.88
C PRO A 232 -26.71 -30.27 -13.24
N CYS A 233 -26.49 -28.99 -12.89
CA CYS A 233 -27.36 -27.94 -13.42
C CYS A 233 -27.16 -27.84 -14.94
N GLY A 234 -28.24 -27.86 -15.72
CA GLY A 234 -28.23 -27.50 -17.15
C GLY A 234 -28.12 -25.98 -17.41
N CYS A 235 -27.48 -25.25 -16.50
CA CYS A 235 -27.32 -23.80 -16.57
C CYS A 235 -26.20 -23.47 -17.57
N VAL A 236 -26.52 -22.86 -18.72
CA VAL A 236 -25.51 -22.59 -19.78
C VAL A 236 -24.60 -21.39 -19.46
N ASN A 237 -25.12 -20.37 -18.76
CA ASN A 237 -24.39 -19.12 -18.46
C ASN A 237 -23.87 -19.04 -17.01
N LYS A 238 -23.63 -20.20 -16.39
CA LYS A 238 -23.12 -20.32 -15.03
C LYS A 238 -22.04 -21.38 -15.03
N GLY A 239 -21.01 -21.22 -14.20
CA GLY A 239 -19.96 -22.21 -13.97
C GLY A 239 -20.46 -23.40 -13.13
N CYS A 240 -21.70 -23.86 -13.29
CA CYS A 240 -22.28 -24.90 -12.44
C CYS A 240 -21.64 -26.28 -12.63
N ASN A 241 -21.19 -26.58 -13.85
CA ASN A 241 -20.43 -27.78 -14.19
C ASN A 241 -19.04 -27.75 -13.54
N PHE A 242 -18.35 -26.60 -13.61
CA PHE A 242 -17.11 -26.33 -12.90
C PHE A 242 -17.29 -26.51 -11.39
N LEU A 243 -18.28 -25.84 -10.78
CA LEU A 243 -18.58 -25.94 -9.34
C LEU A 243 -18.87 -27.38 -8.88
N GLN A 244 -19.53 -28.18 -9.73
CA GLN A 244 -19.78 -29.57 -9.40
C GLN A 244 -18.51 -30.41 -9.46
N HIS A 245 -17.66 -30.21 -10.47
CA HIS A 245 -16.39 -30.92 -10.59
C HIS A 245 -15.47 -30.63 -9.40
N VAL A 246 -15.23 -29.35 -9.11
CA VAL A 246 -14.26 -28.98 -8.06
C VAL A 246 -14.70 -29.41 -6.67
N ARG A 247 -16.01 -29.41 -6.38
CA ARG A 247 -16.55 -29.83 -5.07
C ARG A 247 -16.71 -31.33 -4.90
N ASN A 248 -16.86 -32.11 -5.98
CA ASN A 248 -17.22 -33.53 -5.90
C ASN A 248 -16.13 -34.50 -6.39
N SER A 249 -15.13 -34.03 -7.15
CA SER A 249 -14.10 -34.90 -7.72
C SER A 249 -13.15 -35.51 -6.69
N GLY A 250 -13.11 -34.95 -5.47
CA GLY A 250 -12.10 -35.29 -4.46
C GLY A 250 -10.69 -34.76 -4.78
N ARG A 251 -10.50 -34.10 -5.94
CA ARG A 251 -9.22 -33.50 -6.34
C ARG A 251 -8.89 -32.20 -5.62
N TYR A 252 -9.86 -31.54 -5.00
CA TYR A 252 -9.67 -30.27 -4.30
C TYR A 252 -9.96 -30.43 -2.80
N ALA A 253 -9.12 -29.82 -1.97
CA ALA A 253 -9.24 -29.86 -0.50
C ALA A 253 -9.96 -28.64 0.05
N VAL A 254 -9.76 -27.48 -0.58
CA VAL A 254 -10.43 -26.23 -0.24
C VAL A 254 -11.41 -25.87 -1.35
N CYS A 255 -12.60 -25.43 -0.96
CA CYS A 255 -13.57 -24.78 -1.83
C CYS A 255 -14.22 -23.64 -1.04
N GLU A 256 -13.86 -22.41 -1.37
CA GLU A 256 -14.38 -21.20 -0.74
C GLU A 256 -15.12 -20.36 -1.78
N THR A 257 -16.37 -20.01 -1.47
CA THR A 257 -17.20 -19.16 -2.32
C THR A 257 -17.38 -17.81 -1.65
N VAL A 258 -17.03 -16.73 -2.36
CA VAL A 258 -17.27 -15.37 -1.88
C VAL A 258 -18.20 -14.67 -2.86
N CYS A 259 -19.33 -14.16 -2.35
CA CYS A 259 -20.26 -13.38 -3.15
C CYS A 259 -19.95 -11.89 -3.03
N SER A 260 -19.94 -11.16 -4.14
CA SER A 260 -19.95 -9.69 -4.12
C SER A 260 -21.14 -9.19 -3.32
N GLU A 261 -20.92 -8.17 -2.49
CA GLU A 261 -22.00 -7.47 -1.81
C GLU A 261 -22.78 -6.59 -2.79
N ALA A 262 -22.10 -5.98 -3.75
CA ALA A 262 -22.71 -5.12 -4.76
C ALA A 262 -23.57 -5.88 -5.80
N THR A 263 -23.05 -6.95 -6.40
CA THR A 263 -23.74 -7.65 -7.51
C THR A 263 -24.39 -8.97 -7.09
N GLY A 264 -23.95 -9.56 -5.98
CA GLY A 264 -24.34 -10.91 -5.58
C GLY A 264 -23.70 -12.03 -6.40
N ASP A 265 -22.90 -11.73 -7.43
CA ASP A 265 -22.13 -12.74 -8.17
C ASP A 265 -20.97 -13.27 -7.34
N ALA A 266 -20.66 -14.55 -7.51
CA ALA A 266 -19.65 -15.23 -6.71
C ALA A 266 -18.36 -15.50 -7.48
N ILE A 267 -17.25 -15.40 -6.75
CA ILE A 267 -15.95 -15.98 -7.08
C ILE A 267 -15.76 -17.26 -6.27
N GLU A 268 -15.33 -18.35 -6.92
CA GLU A 268 -14.95 -19.61 -6.27
C GLU A 268 -13.44 -19.71 -6.22
N VAL A 269 -12.86 -20.00 -5.05
CA VAL A 269 -11.45 -20.31 -4.87
C VAL A 269 -11.32 -21.76 -4.41
N VAL A 270 -10.52 -22.54 -5.13
CA VAL A 270 -10.24 -23.94 -4.78
C VAL A 270 -8.75 -24.20 -4.70
N VAL A 271 -8.36 -25.16 -3.87
CA VAL A 271 -6.96 -25.58 -3.71
C VAL A 271 -6.85 -27.07 -3.96
N GLY A 272 -5.95 -27.47 -4.86
CA GLY A 272 -5.70 -28.87 -5.18
C GLY A 272 -5.32 -29.68 -3.95
N ARG A 273 -5.92 -30.86 -3.78
CA ARG A 273 -5.65 -31.79 -2.69
C ARG A 273 -4.27 -32.43 -2.88
N CYS A 274 -3.56 -32.61 -1.77
CA CYS A 274 -2.36 -33.44 -1.69
C CYS A 274 -2.68 -34.61 -0.75
N ALA A 275 -2.54 -35.86 -1.22
CA ALA A 275 -2.81 -37.05 -0.42
C ALA A 275 -1.60 -37.40 0.46
N GLU A 276 -0.43 -37.57 -0.15
CA GLU A 276 0.90 -37.70 0.49
C GLU A 276 1.95 -37.19 -0.51
N PHE A 277 3.00 -36.52 -0.04
CA PHE A 277 4.09 -36.03 -0.89
C PHE A 277 5.11 -37.17 -1.09
N SER A 278 5.17 -37.75 -2.28
CA SER A 278 6.19 -38.74 -2.65
C SER A 278 7.38 -38.05 -3.34
N GLY A 279 8.42 -37.69 -2.58
CA GLY A 279 9.81 -37.59 -3.07
C GLY A 279 10.29 -36.32 -3.82
N SER A 280 11.51 -35.94 -3.44
CA SER A 280 12.61 -35.26 -4.17
C SER A 280 12.59 -33.80 -4.64
N SER A 281 11.50 -33.01 -4.58
CA SER A 281 11.55 -31.58 -5.01
C SER A 281 11.28 -30.52 -3.93
N MET A 282 11.56 -30.85 -2.66
CA MET A 282 11.38 -29.91 -1.55
C MET A 282 12.62 -29.03 -1.37
N SER A 283 12.40 -27.79 -0.92
CA SER A 283 13.51 -26.95 -0.45
C SER A 283 14.09 -27.57 0.82
N ASP A 284 15.43 -27.63 0.93
CA ASP A 284 16.13 -28.00 2.17
C ASP A 284 15.99 -26.91 3.27
N SER A 285 15.37 -25.77 2.93
CA SER A 285 15.08 -24.70 3.89
C SER A 285 14.09 -25.17 4.95
N THR A 286 14.49 -25.04 6.20
CA THR A 286 13.60 -25.16 7.36
C THR A 286 12.81 -23.88 7.63
N THR A 287 13.03 -22.82 6.85
CA THR A 287 12.32 -21.55 6.95
C THR A 287 11.24 -21.43 5.90
N LEU A 288 10.02 -21.18 6.37
CA LEU A 288 8.87 -20.79 5.58
C LEU A 288 8.78 -19.26 5.52
N ASP A 289 9.10 -18.68 4.37
CA ASP A 289 8.90 -17.24 4.13
C ASP A 289 7.45 -16.93 3.71
N LEU A 290 6.71 -16.24 4.57
CA LEU A 290 5.40 -15.64 4.30
C LEU A 290 5.42 -14.11 4.41
N SER A 291 6.62 -13.52 4.38
CA SER A 291 6.80 -12.09 4.54
C SER A 291 6.29 -11.31 3.33
N GLY A 292 5.74 -10.13 3.58
CA GLY A 292 5.25 -9.22 2.53
C GLY A 292 3.97 -9.65 1.80
N LEU A 293 3.37 -10.79 2.16
CA LEU A 293 2.12 -11.31 1.59
C LEU A 293 0.87 -10.49 1.95
N ARG A 294 0.99 -9.46 2.81
CA ARG A 294 -0.14 -8.68 3.33
C ARG A 294 -1.27 -9.54 3.87
N LEU A 295 -0.92 -10.52 4.69
CA LEU A 295 -1.86 -11.39 5.37
C LEU A 295 -2.53 -10.68 6.55
N ASN A 296 -3.82 -10.92 6.74
CA ASN A 296 -4.62 -10.48 7.89
C ASN A 296 -5.59 -11.60 8.31
N ASP A 297 -6.34 -11.41 9.39
CA ASP A 297 -7.25 -12.42 9.98
C ASP A 297 -8.27 -13.01 8.98
N SER A 298 -8.64 -12.23 7.97
CA SER A 298 -9.58 -12.62 6.93
C SER A 298 -8.88 -13.25 5.72
N SER A 299 -7.55 -13.28 5.64
CA SER A 299 -6.85 -13.88 4.51
C SER A 299 -7.19 -15.37 4.38
N LEU A 300 -7.33 -15.83 3.13
CA LEU A 300 -7.68 -17.22 2.82
C LEU A 300 -6.76 -18.24 3.49
N LEU A 301 -5.47 -17.92 3.65
CA LEU A 301 -4.49 -18.76 4.36
C LEU A 301 -4.99 -19.15 5.77
N PHE A 302 -5.42 -18.18 6.57
CA PHE A 302 -5.87 -18.42 7.95
C PHE A 302 -7.34 -18.86 8.02
N ARG A 303 -8.19 -18.45 7.08
CA ARG A 303 -9.58 -18.93 7.02
C ARG A 303 -9.66 -20.42 6.68
N CYS A 304 -8.74 -20.90 5.84
CA CYS A 304 -8.81 -22.24 5.27
C CYS A 304 -7.72 -23.19 5.81
N CYS A 305 -6.88 -22.76 6.76
CA CYS A 305 -5.73 -23.54 7.24
C CYS A 305 -6.08 -24.97 7.65
N ASP A 306 -7.26 -25.17 8.23
CA ASP A 306 -7.74 -26.50 8.66
C ASP A 306 -8.03 -27.45 7.49
N LYS A 307 -8.42 -26.89 6.34
CA LYS A 307 -8.71 -27.61 5.09
C LYS A 307 -7.52 -27.66 4.14
N LEU A 308 -6.52 -26.77 4.32
CA LEU A 308 -5.33 -26.78 3.51
C LEU A 308 -4.56 -28.09 3.74
N PRO A 309 -4.04 -28.73 2.68
CA PRO A 309 -3.25 -29.95 2.81
C PRO A 309 -1.80 -29.62 3.26
N LEU A 310 -1.68 -28.90 4.39
CA LEU A 310 -0.44 -28.51 5.07
C LEU A 310 0.32 -29.66 5.76
N PRO A 311 -0.32 -30.77 6.21
CA PRO A 311 0.41 -31.91 6.77
C PRO A 311 1.29 -32.66 5.76
N ALA A 312 1.59 -32.10 4.58
CA ALA A 312 2.50 -32.68 3.60
C ALA A 312 3.77 -31.81 3.41
N LEU A 313 3.96 -30.80 4.28
CA LEU A 313 5.13 -29.92 4.28
C LEU A 313 6.35 -30.58 4.95
N PRO A 314 7.58 -30.25 4.55
CA PRO A 314 8.81 -30.68 5.21
C PRO A 314 8.87 -30.08 6.63
N ASP A 315 9.85 -30.50 7.44
CA ASP A 315 10.03 -30.01 8.81
C ASP A 315 10.34 -28.50 8.82
N VAL A 316 9.29 -27.68 8.89
CA VAL A 316 9.38 -26.22 9.01
C VAL A 316 9.75 -25.88 10.44
N ARG A 317 10.97 -25.38 10.63
CA ARG A 317 11.46 -24.88 11.93
C ARG A 317 11.21 -23.39 12.11
N ASN A 318 11.21 -22.59 11.04
CA ASN A 318 11.08 -21.14 11.14
C ASN A 318 9.92 -20.65 10.26
N VAL A 319 9.11 -19.73 10.75
CA VAL A 319 8.01 -19.11 9.99
C VAL A 319 8.20 -17.60 9.96
N ASP A 320 8.53 -17.04 8.81
CA ASP A 320 8.66 -15.59 8.63
C ASP A 320 7.33 -14.99 8.16
N LEU A 321 6.61 -14.35 9.07
CA LEU A 321 5.39 -13.57 8.80
C LEU A 321 5.66 -12.06 8.85
N SER A 322 6.92 -11.63 8.82
CA SER A 322 7.29 -10.22 8.92
C SER A 322 6.73 -9.39 7.76
N ARG A 323 6.65 -8.06 7.94
CA ARG A 323 6.34 -7.11 6.85
C ARG A 323 4.99 -7.33 6.16
N ASN A 324 4.06 -8.09 6.77
CA ASN A 324 2.70 -8.19 6.25
C ASN A 324 1.92 -6.88 6.47
N LEU A 325 2.32 -6.04 7.44
CA LEU A 325 1.86 -4.65 7.66
C LEU A 325 0.32 -4.50 7.83
N LEU A 326 -0.40 -5.61 8.00
CA LEU A 326 -1.82 -5.64 8.29
C LEU A 326 -2.06 -6.09 9.73
N LYS A 327 -3.30 -5.88 10.18
CA LYS A 327 -3.77 -6.35 11.48
C LYS A 327 -3.76 -7.88 11.50
N LEU A 328 -2.85 -8.46 12.28
CA LEU A 328 -2.76 -9.91 12.50
C LEU A 328 -3.35 -10.27 13.88
N ASP A 329 -4.22 -11.27 13.87
CA ASP A 329 -4.71 -12.05 14.98
C ASP A 329 -3.81 -13.26 15.16
N LEU A 330 -3.13 -13.28 16.30
CA LEU A 330 -2.23 -14.35 16.67
C LEU A 330 -2.95 -15.70 16.82
N GLY A 331 -4.28 -15.71 17.04
CA GLY A 331 -5.07 -16.95 17.05
C GLY A 331 -5.15 -17.63 15.68
N GLY A 332 -5.24 -16.85 14.59
CA GLY A 332 -5.15 -17.36 13.22
C GLY A 332 -3.77 -17.93 12.92
N VAL A 333 -2.71 -17.26 13.38
CA VAL A 333 -1.33 -17.72 13.24
C VAL A 333 -1.13 -19.03 14.02
N ALA A 334 -1.56 -19.11 15.28
CA ALA A 334 -1.46 -20.31 16.10
C ALA A 334 -2.14 -21.52 15.43
N ARG A 335 -3.38 -21.34 14.94
CA ARG A 335 -4.10 -22.40 14.19
C ARG A 335 -3.34 -22.84 12.95
N PHE A 336 -2.69 -21.93 12.25
CA PHE A 336 -1.85 -22.25 11.11
C PHE A 336 -0.61 -23.07 11.51
N LEU A 337 0.11 -22.66 12.57
CA LEU A 337 1.29 -23.38 13.07
C LEU A 337 0.97 -24.82 13.48
N ARG A 338 -0.18 -25.05 14.13
CA ARG A 338 -0.68 -26.39 14.49
C ARG A 338 -0.76 -27.37 13.31
N ARG A 339 -0.87 -26.85 12.09
CA ARG A 339 -1.01 -27.67 10.86
C ARG A 339 0.33 -28.02 10.22
N LEU A 340 1.43 -27.40 10.66
CA LEU A 340 2.78 -27.70 10.19
C LEU A 340 3.27 -29.04 10.76
N ARG A 341 4.21 -29.69 10.07
CA ARG A 341 4.89 -30.88 10.58
C ARG A 341 6.10 -30.46 11.43
N GLY A 342 6.21 -31.05 12.61
CA GLY A 342 7.37 -30.89 13.48
C GLY A 342 7.35 -29.63 14.36
N PRO A 343 8.31 -29.51 15.28
CA PRO A 343 8.49 -28.36 16.16
C PRO A 343 8.84 -27.07 15.40
N VAL A 344 8.12 -25.98 15.69
CA VAL A 344 8.46 -24.65 15.19
C VAL A 344 9.41 -23.97 16.19
N ALA A 345 10.66 -23.76 15.78
CA ALA A 345 11.70 -23.10 16.56
C ALA A 345 11.60 -21.58 16.53
N SER A 346 11.08 -20.95 15.47
CA SER A 346 10.91 -19.51 15.45
C SER A 346 9.74 -19.00 14.61
N VAL A 347 9.16 -17.88 15.04
CA VAL A 347 8.12 -17.13 14.31
C VAL A 347 8.52 -15.67 14.26
N ASP A 348 8.77 -15.15 13.07
CA ASP A 348 9.07 -13.73 12.85
C ASP A 348 7.78 -12.96 12.54
N LEU A 349 7.40 -12.05 13.44
CA LEU A 349 6.25 -11.17 13.31
C LEU A 349 6.67 -9.69 13.29
N ARG A 350 7.92 -9.40 12.92
CA ARG A 350 8.44 -8.03 12.84
C ARG A 350 7.60 -7.17 11.90
N ARG A 351 7.37 -5.92 12.31
CA ARG A 351 6.64 -4.89 11.54
C ARG A 351 5.16 -5.23 11.25
N ASN A 352 4.55 -6.16 11.97
CA ASN A 352 3.11 -6.40 11.89
C ASN A 352 2.32 -5.52 12.86
N VAL A 353 1.07 -5.20 12.48
CA VAL A 353 0.17 -4.54 13.41
C VAL A 353 -0.54 -5.62 14.21
N LEU A 354 -0.17 -5.80 15.48
CA LEU A 354 -0.79 -6.81 16.33
C LEU A 354 -2.11 -6.28 16.90
N ARG A 355 -3.21 -7.04 16.77
CA ARG A 355 -4.47 -6.70 17.43
C ARG A 355 -4.39 -7.08 18.91
N ALA A 356 -4.77 -6.17 19.80
CA ALA A 356 -5.33 -6.57 21.09
C ALA A 356 -6.64 -7.30 20.77
N ALA A 357 -6.72 -8.59 21.06
CA ALA A 357 -7.64 -9.53 20.41
C ALA A 357 -9.11 -9.06 20.31
N ALA A 358 -9.74 -9.44 19.19
CA ALA A 358 -11.18 -9.48 19.02
C ALA A 358 -11.68 -10.90 19.32
N LEU A 359 -12.00 -11.18 20.58
CA LEU A 359 -12.92 -12.26 20.97
C LEU A 359 -13.72 -11.77 22.18
N GLY A 360 -14.79 -11.00 21.94
CA GLY A 360 -15.86 -10.79 22.93
C GLY A 360 -15.49 -10.09 24.25
N VAL A 361 -14.33 -9.43 24.35
CA VAL A 361 -13.96 -8.72 25.58
C VAL A 361 -14.37 -7.26 25.49
N GLU A 362 -15.29 -6.86 26.35
CA GLU A 362 -15.76 -5.48 26.50
C GLU A 362 -14.59 -4.53 26.81
N LYS A 363 -14.71 -3.28 26.37
CA LYS A 363 -13.84 -2.17 26.81
C LYS A 363 -13.90 -2.09 28.35
N GLY A 364 -12.87 -2.60 29.03
CA GLY A 364 -12.80 -2.60 30.49
C GLY A 364 -12.21 -3.85 31.13
N ALA A 365 -11.94 -4.93 30.37
CA ALA A 365 -11.17 -6.04 30.93
C ALA A 365 -9.71 -5.63 31.16
N ASP A 366 -9.20 -6.09 32.30
CA ASP A 366 -7.85 -5.88 32.79
C ASP A 366 -6.82 -6.09 31.66
N GLU A 367 -6.04 -5.05 31.32
CA GLU A 367 -4.95 -5.15 30.33
C GLU A 367 -3.90 -6.22 30.71
N ALA A 368 -3.97 -6.75 31.94
CA ALA A 368 -3.19 -7.87 32.45
C ALA A 368 -3.67 -9.25 31.97
N ALA A 369 -4.88 -9.38 31.41
CA ALA A 369 -5.35 -10.63 30.81
C ALA A 369 -4.74 -10.76 29.40
N TRP A 370 -4.02 -11.85 29.16
CA TRP A 370 -3.48 -12.22 27.85
C TRP A 370 -4.42 -11.84 26.70
N SER A 371 -3.91 -11.29 25.58
CA SER A 371 -4.68 -11.43 24.35
C SER A 371 -4.79 -12.94 24.06
N PRO A 372 -6.01 -13.53 24.00
CA PRO A 372 -6.15 -14.99 23.83
C PRO A 372 -5.34 -15.55 22.65
N GLY A 373 -5.16 -14.77 21.58
CA GLY A 373 -4.32 -15.16 20.45
C GLY A 373 -2.83 -15.33 20.77
N LEU A 374 -2.23 -14.49 21.62
CA LEU A 374 -0.82 -14.64 22.02
C LEU A 374 -0.62 -15.86 22.92
N ALA A 375 -1.60 -16.14 23.79
CA ALA A 375 -1.60 -17.35 24.62
C ALA A 375 -1.63 -18.61 23.77
N LEU A 376 -2.56 -18.66 22.83
CA LEU A 376 -2.66 -19.76 21.87
C LEU A 376 -1.38 -19.91 21.05
N LEU A 377 -0.77 -18.82 20.59
CA LEU A 377 0.48 -18.88 19.85
C LEU A 377 1.62 -19.52 20.68
N ILE A 378 1.77 -19.09 21.93
CA ILE A 378 2.78 -19.64 22.84
C ILE A 378 2.50 -21.11 23.13
N GLU A 379 1.25 -21.47 23.43
CA GLU A 379 0.83 -22.86 23.67
C GLU A 379 1.16 -23.76 22.47
N GLU A 380 0.85 -23.33 21.25
CA GLU A 380 1.16 -24.10 20.04
C GLU A 380 2.67 -24.26 19.81
N LEU A 381 3.46 -23.23 20.11
CA LEU A 381 4.92 -23.32 20.00
C LEU A 381 5.48 -24.36 20.98
N LEU A 382 5.01 -24.33 22.23
CA LEU A 382 5.43 -25.27 23.26
C LEU A 382 4.99 -26.71 22.96
N LEU A 383 3.74 -26.91 22.55
CA LEU A 383 3.24 -28.22 22.11
C LEU A 383 4.01 -28.76 20.90
N SER A 384 4.42 -27.87 20.00
CA SER A 384 5.25 -28.26 18.87
C SER A 384 6.66 -28.67 19.32
N SER A 385 7.27 -27.97 20.29
CA SER A 385 8.63 -28.25 20.78
C SER A 385 8.74 -29.51 21.63
N ASP A 386 7.73 -29.83 22.43
CA ASP A 386 7.69 -31.06 23.25
C ASP A 386 7.67 -32.35 22.40
N ALA A 387 7.33 -32.24 21.11
CA ALA A 387 7.35 -33.37 20.18
C ALA A 387 8.76 -33.78 19.71
N GLY A 388 9.83 -33.11 20.15
CA GLY A 388 11.22 -33.47 19.84
C GLY A 388 12.20 -33.10 20.96
N GLU A 389 12.62 -34.09 21.74
CA GLU A 389 13.51 -34.01 22.93
C GLU A 389 14.93 -33.41 22.71
N ASP A 390 15.27 -32.84 21.55
CA ASP A 390 16.68 -32.80 21.12
C ASP A 390 17.38 -31.43 20.99
N SER A 391 16.82 -30.32 21.47
CA SER A 391 17.50 -29.01 21.32
C SER A 391 17.78 -28.20 22.59
N GLY A 392 16.98 -28.31 23.65
CA GLY A 392 17.15 -27.51 24.87
C GLY A 392 17.09 -25.98 24.67
N VAL A 393 16.67 -25.49 23.50
CA VAL A 393 16.56 -24.06 23.16
C VAL A 393 15.08 -23.68 23.07
N ALA A 394 14.67 -22.66 23.84
CA ALA A 394 13.31 -22.13 23.81
C ALA A 394 12.95 -21.57 22.41
N PRO A 395 11.73 -21.84 21.89
CA PRO A 395 11.29 -21.26 20.62
C PRO A 395 11.27 -19.73 20.69
N VAL A 396 11.49 -19.08 19.55
CA VAL A 396 11.64 -17.62 19.45
C VAL A 396 10.40 -17.00 18.80
N VAL A 397 9.86 -15.95 19.41
CA VAL A 397 8.82 -15.10 18.81
C VAL A 397 9.37 -13.70 18.63
N ASP A 398 9.62 -13.28 17.40
CA ASP A 398 10.12 -11.94 17.11
C ASP A 398 8.98 -10.96 16.86
N LEU A 399 8.71 -10.10 17.85
CA LEU A 399 7.71 -9.05 17.75
C LEU A 399 8.34 -7.67 17.54
N ARG A 400 9.62 -7.54 17.17
CA ARG A 400 10.30 -6.24 17.07
C ARG A 400 9.59 -5.30 16.07
N PHE A 401 9.73 -3.99 16.33
CA PHE A 401 9.22 -2.88 15.50
C PHE A 401 7.70 -2.79 15.36
N ASN A 402 6.97 -3.36 16.32
CA ASN A 402 5.51 -3.32 16.40
C ASN A 402 5.05 -2.22 17.38
N GLU A 403 3.82 -1.72 17.21
CA GLU A 403 3.26 -0.62 18.02
C GLU A 403 3.19 -0.98 19.51
N ARG A 404 3.03 -2.28 19.81
CA ARG A 404 2.84 -2.80 21.16
C ARG A 404 4.14 -3.19 21.89
N CYS A 405 5.32 -3.17 21.24
CA CYS A 405 6.56 -3.67 21.86
C CYS A 405 6.94 -3.00 23.17
N GLY A 406 6.58 -1.72 23.35
CA GLY A 406 6.87 -0.97 24.57
C GLY A 406 5.73 -0.96 25.59
N ALA A 407 4.65 -1.70 25.37
CA ALA A 407 3.57 -1.80 26.35
C ALA A 407 4.07 -2.56 27.59
N ALA A 408 3.87 -1.98 28.78
CA ALA A 408 4.39 -2.53 30.04
C ALA A 408 3.97 -3.99 30.26
N TRP A 409 2.72 -4.33 29.94
CA TRP A 409 2.20 -5.70 30.04
C TRP A 409 2.94 -6.67 29.12
N LEU A 410 3.29 -6.28 27.89
CA LEU A 410 3.97 -7.15 26.93
C LEU A 410 5.44 -7.34 27.30
N VAL A 411 6.10 -6.27 27.78
CA VAL A 411 7.47 -6.34 28.29
C VAL A 411 7.55 -7.22 29.53
N GLN A 412 6.62 -7.06 30.48
CA GLN A 412 6.56 -7.90 31.67
C GLN A 412 6.30 -9.36 31.27
N ARG A 413 5.36 -9.60 30.36
CA ARG A 413 5.07 -10.95 29.84
C ARG A 413 6.28 -11.61 29.20
N ALA A 414 7.01 -10.87 28.36
CA ALA A 414 8.23 -11.37 27.72
C ALA A 414 9.35 -11.71 28.73
N ARG A 415 9.33 -11.11 29.93
CA ARG A 415 10.24 -11.45 31.03
C ARG A 415 9.76 -12.66 31.83
N ASP A 416 8.45 -12.77 32.04
CA ASP A 416 7.84 -13.85 32.84
C ASP A 416 7.73 -15.18 32.07
N CYS A 417 7.86 -15.16 30.74
CA CYS A 417 7.83 -16.35 29.90
C CYS A 417 9.25 -16.90 29.70
N GLU A 418 9.64 -17.91 30.48
CA GLU A 418 10.97 -18.54 30.37
C GLU A 418 11.01 -19.61 29.25
N ASP A 419 9.87 -20.22 28.95
CA ASP A 419 9.78 -21.33 27.98
C ASP A 419 9.78 -20.87 26.51
N VAL A 420 9.60 -19.57 26.24
CA VAL A 420 9.58 -18.97 24.89
C VAL A 420 10.36 -17.66 24.90
N GLN A 421 11.34 -17.53 24.02
CA GLN A 421 12.11 -16.29 23.88
C GLN A 421 11.34 -15.26 23.05
N MET A 422 10.84 -14.20 23.68
CA MET A 422 10.16 -13.10 22.98
C MET A 422 11.13 -11.95 22.68
N LEU A 423 11.35 -11.63 21.40
CA LEU A 423 12.18 -10.49 21.00
C LEU A 423 11.29 -9.24 20.82
N LEU A 424 11.57 -8.20 21.62
CA LEU A 424 10.83 -6.93 21.59
C LEU A 424 11.77 -5.78 21.25
N SER A 425 11.28 -4.79 20.51
CA SER A 425 12.00 -3.52 20.35
C SER A 425 11.71 -2.60 21.54
N PRO A 426 12.67 -1.76 21.96
CA PRO A 426 12.38 -0.65 22.85
C PRO A 426 11.24 0.23 22.32
N TRP A 427 10.52 0.88 23.24
CA TRP A 427 9.48 1.84 22.90
C TRP A 427 10.02 2.91 21.93
N GLY A 428 9.19 3.34 20.97
CA GLY A 428 9.57 4.34 19.97
C GLY A 428 10.31 3.82 18.74
N GLN A 429 10.53 2.51 18.61
CA GLN A 429 11.11 1.92 17.40
C GLN A 429 10.08 1.47 16.35
N LEU A 430 8.85 1.99 16.43
CA LEU A 430 7.78 1.68 15.49
C LEU A 430 8.11 2.23 14.09
N VAL A 431 7.97 1.38 13.07
CA VAL A 431 8.15 1.76 11.65
C VAL A 431 6.86 2.35 11.05
N GLY A 432 5.71 1.93 11.58
CA GLY A 432 4.38 2.30 11.08
C GLY A 432 4.03 1.63 9.75
N ALA A 433 2.74 1.50 9.43
CA ALA A 433 2.30 1.03 8.11
C ALA A 433 2.30 2.16 7.07
N ARG A 434 2.25 3.41 7.53
CA ARG A 434 2.25 4.63 6.73
C ARG A 434 3.21 5.66 7.33
N PRO A 435 3.69 6.65 6.55
CA PRO A 435 4.45 7.77 7.10
C PRO A 435 3.74 8.42 8.29
N SER A 436 2.42 8.60 8.22
CA SER A 436 1.58 9.16 9.28
C SER A 436 1.72 8.48 10.64
N ASP A 437 2.20 7.25 10.72
CA ASP A 437 2.26 6.50 11.98
C ASP A 437 3.60 6.70 12.70
N ARG A 438 4.51 7.47 12.11
CA ARG A 438 5.87 7.68 12.60
C ARG A 438 5.94 8.90 13.52
N ASP A 439 6.44 8.67 14.73
CA ASP A 439 6.74 9.74 15.68
C ASP A 439 8.17 10.25 15.46
N ALA A 440 8.27 11.52 15.06
CA ALA A 440 9.54 12.16 14.76
C ALA A 440 10.45 12.34 15.99
N SER A 441 9.96 12.17 17.22
CA SER A 441 10.79 12.22 18.43
C SER A 441 11.84 11.10 18.46
N PHE A 442 11.60 9.99 17.75
CA PHE A 442 12.51 8.87 17.69
C PHE A 442 13.46 8.93 16.49
N LEU A 443 14.75 8.74 16.76
CA LEU A 443 15.79 8.68 15.71
C LEU A 443 15.46 7.67 14.61
N ARG A 444 14.93 6.50 14.96
CA ARG A 444 14.56 5.47 13.98
C ARG A 444 13.53 5.99 12.98
N ALA A 445 12.47 6.63 13.47
CA ALA A 445 11.43 7.19 12.63
C ALA A 445 11.98 8.27 11.69
N GLN A 446 12.94 9.06 12.15
CA GLN A 446 13.62 10.06 11.33
C GLN A 446 14.49 9.42 10.23
N LEU A 447 15.14 8.29 10.49
CA LEU A 447 15.97 7.58 9.50
C LEU A 447 15.15 6.70 8.55
N GLU A 448 13.93 6.30 8.94
CA GLU A 448 13.07 5.37 8.19
C GLU A 448 12.79 5.78 6.72
N PRO A 449 12.67 7.06 6.34
CA PRO A 449 12.48 7.44 4.95
C PRO A 449 13.67 7.12 4.03
N LEU A 450 14.86 6.91 4.58
CA LEU A 450 16.08 6.64 3.80
C LEU A 450 16.07 5.20 3.27
N PRO A 451 16.50 4.97 2.01
CA PRO A 451 16.69 3.62 1.46
C PRO A 451 17.86 2.90 2.15
N SER A 452 17.86 1.55 2.12
CA SER A 452 18.89 0.74 2.79
C SER A 452 20.32 1.09 2.35
N ARG A 453 20.49 1.40 1.06
CA ARG A 453 21.76 1.90 0.52
C ARG A 453 22.25 3.18 1.22
N ALA A 454 21.37 4.16 1.42
CA ALA A 454 21.74 5.41 2.10
C ALA A 454 22.05 5.18 3.59
N LEU A 455 21.38 4.21 4.24
CA LEU A 455 21.71 3.80 5.61
C LEU A 455 23.10 3.15 5.67
N SER A 456 23.42 2.25 4.74
CA SER A 456 24.72 1.59 4.64
C SER A 456 25.85 2.61 4.36
N GLU A 457 25.67 3.48 3.36
CA GLU A 457 26.63 4.55 3.03
C GLU A 457 26.89 5.45 4.23
N ARG A 458 25.84 5.80 4.99
CA ARG A 458 25.94 6.60 6.21
C ARG A 458 26.70 5.89 7.33
N LEU A 459 26.49 4.58 7.50
CA LEU A 459 27.16 3.78 8.51
C LEU A 459 28.67 3.69 8.21
N ALA A 460 29.03 3.51 6.94
CA ALA A 460 30.41 3.52 6.47
C ALA A 460 31.05 4.90 6.59
N SER A 461 30.40 5.96 6.08
CA SER A 461 31.00 7.30 5.99
C SER A 461 31.15 7.98 7.34
N LEU A 462 30.17 7.87 8.23
CA LEU A 462 30.20 8.53 9.54
C LEU A 462 30.97 7.73 10.59
N PHE A 463 30.78 6.41 10.60
CA PHE A 463 31.26 5.57 11.70
C PHE A 463 32.40 4.63 11.30
N GLY A 464 32.87 4.68 10.04
CA GLY A 464 33.97 3.83 9.56
C GLY A 464 33.66 2.35 9.63
N CYS A 465 32.38 1.98 9.67
CA CYS A 465 31.96 0.59 9.81
C CYS A 465 31.92 -0.07 8.42
N SER A 466 32.59 -1.21 8.28
CA SER A 466 32.38 -2.08 7.12
C SER A 466 30.98 -2.66 7.22
N VAL A 467 30.23 -2.59 6.11
CA VAL A 467 28.87 -3.08 6.04
C VAL A 467 28.85 -4.23 5.05
N ASP A 468 28.34 -5.37 5.50
CA ASP A 468 28.06 -6.50 4.62
C ASP A 468 27.04 -6.05 3.55
N PRO A 469 27.34 -6.20 2.23
CA PRO A 469 26.39 -5.90 1.15
C PRO A 469 25.03 -6.60 1.33
N ASP A 470 25.03 -7.73 2.06
CA ASP A 470 23.87 -8.59 2.26
C ASP A 470 23.18 -8.31 3.61
N CYS A 471 23.62 -7.28 4.32
CA CYS A 471 23.07 -6.90 5.61
C CYS A 471 21.59 -6.47 5.49
N GLU A 472 20.71 -7.16 6.24
CA GLU A 472 19.31 -6.77 6.32
C GLU A 472 19.14 -5.31 6.76
N ARG A 473 18.15 -4.63 6.19
CA ARG A 473 17.79 -3.24 6.54
C ARG A 473 17.65 -3.03 8.06
N GLU A 474 17.14 -4.02 8.77
CA GLU A 474 16.93 -3.92 10.22
C GLU A 474 18.21 -3.97 11.02
N GLU A 475 19.15 -4.80 10.61
CA GLU A 475 20.46 -4.85 11.24
C GLU A 475 21.23 -3.56 10.93
N LEU A 476 21.14 -3.06 9.69
CA LEU A 476 21.65 -1.74 9.30
C LEU A 476 21.11 -0.61 10.19
N MET A 477 19.78 -0.55 10.32
CA MET A 477 19.11 0.45 11.15
C MET A 477 19.53 0.29 12.62
N GLY A 478 19.56 -0.94 13.13
CA GLY A 478 20.00 -1.25 14.50
C GLY A 478 21.43 -0.79 14.78
N GLN A 479 22.36 -1.06 13.86
CA GLN A 479 23.75 -0.60 13.96
C GLN A 479 23.84 0.93 13.96
N LEU A 480 23.16 1.61 13.03
CA LEU A 480 23.11 3.07 13.00
C LEU A 480 22.58 3.65 14.30
N LEU A 481 21.45 3.14 14.80
CA LEU A 481 20.86 3.60 16.06
C LEU A 481 21.84 3.46 17.24
N ARG A 482 22.51 2.31 17.35
CA ARG A 482 23.53 2.06 18.39
C ARG A 482 24.72 3.03 18.25
N ARG A 483 25.19 3.27 17.02
CA ARG A 483 26.33 4.18 16.77
C ARG A 483 25.99 5.64 17.05
N TYR A 484 24.83 6.11 16.64
CA TYR A 484 24.35 7.45 17.00
C TYR A 484 24.20 7.61 18.52
N ALA A 485 23.60 6.63 19.20
CA ALA A 485 23.46 6.65 20.65
C ALA A 485 24.83 6.67 21.36
N ALA A 486 25.79 5.87 20.89
CA ALA A 486 27.12 5.78 21.50
C ALA A 486 27.98 7.03 21.28
N THR A 487 27.79 7.74 20.16
CA THR A 487 28.65 8.86 19.78
C THR A 487 28.02 10.23 20.07
N GLY A 488 26.70 10.30 20.24
CA GLY A 488 25.98 11.57 20.38
C GLY A 488 26.10 12.50 19.16
N ARG A 489 26.57 11.99 18.01
CA ARG A 489 26.92 12.80 16.83
C ARG A 489 25.74 13.53 16.18
N ARG A 490 24.51 13.07 16.40
CA ARG A 490 23.33 13.67 15.79
C ARG A 490 22.79 14.81 16.65
N ARG A 491 22.78 16.01 16.08
CA ARG A 491 22.31 17.24 16.74
C ARG A 491 21.14 17.85 15.99
N THR A 492 20.31 18.56 16.76
CA THR A 492 19.24 19.40 16.25
C THR A 492 19.62 20.85 16.49
N VAL A 493 19.56 21.68 15.46
CA VAL A 493 19.88 23.11 15.54
C VAL A 493 18.69 23.93 15.07
N ALA A 494 18.46 25.09 15.69
CA ALA A 494 17.48 26.04 15.18
C ALA A 494 18.07 26.82 14.00
N ALA A 495 17.28 27.06 12.97
CA ALA A 495 17.61 28.05 11.96
C ALA A 495 17.64 29.46 12.60
N PRO A 496 18.38 30.42 12.02
CA PRO A 496 18.33 31.81 12.44
C PRO A 496 16.89 32.32 12.54
N ALA A 497 16.59 33.13 13.57
CA ALA A 497 15.23 33.63 13.80
C ALA A 497 14.71 34.53 12.66
N ASP A 498 15.62 35.11 11.88
CA ASP A 498 15.36 35.93 10.70
C ASP A 498 15.36 35.13 9.39
N TYR A 499 15.49 33.80 9.44
CA TYR A 499 15.42 32.94 8.26
C TYR A 499 14.06 33.05 7.55
N GLY A 500 14.09 33.10 6.21
CA GLY A 500 12.90 33.31 5.39
C GLY A 500 12.41 34.76 5.36
N HIS A 501 11.36 35.00 4.59
CA HIS A 501 10.78 36.32 4.37
C HIS A 501 9.63 36.57 5.37
N ALA A 502 9.68 37.67 6.13
CA ALA A 502 8.61 38.04 7.04
C ALA A 502 7.34 38.39 6.25
N VAL A 503 6.21 37.76 6.59
CA VAL A 503 4.93 38.08 5.95
C VAL A 503 4.31 39.29 6.66
N GLY A 504 3.91 40.31 5.90
CA GLY A 504 3.30 41.51 6.47
C GLY A 504 1.99 41.23 7.21
N GLU A 505 1.75 41.95 8.32
CA GLU A 505 0.60 41.71 9.21
C GLU A 505 -0.77 41.73 8.50
N VAL A 506 -0.93 42.61 7.51
CA VAL A 506 -2.18 42.72 6.74
C VAL A 506 -2.47 41.41 6.01
N ARG A 507 -1.46 40.81 5.36
CA ARG A 507 -1.61 39.52 4.68
C ARG A 507 -1.82 38.39 5.66
N LEU A 508 -1.15 38.40 6.81
CA LEU A 508 -1.34 37.38 7.86
C LEU A 508 -2.77 37.35 8.38
N LYS A 509 -3.33 38.52 8.73
CA LYS A 509 -4.71 38.65 9.19
C LYS A 509 -5.70 38.17 8.14
N GLU A 510 -5.46 38.52 6.87
CA GLU A 510 -6.33 38.11 5.77
C GLU A 510 -6.24 36.61 5.47
N LEU A 511 -5.04 36.03 5.46
CA LEU A 511 -4.85 34.57 5.34
C LEU A 511 -5.60 33.83 6.45
N LEU A 512 -5.45 34.27 7.70
CA LEU A 512 -6.11 33.63 8.84
C LEU A 512 -7.64 33.70 8.72
N ARG A 513 -8.19 34.86 8.32
CA ARG A 513 -9.62 35.03 8.05
C ARG A 513 -10.12 34.05 6.98
N LEU A 514 -9.40 33.95 5.86
CA LEU A 514 -9.76 33.10 4.73
C LEU A 514 -9.64 31.61 5.06
N MET A 515 -8.63 31.21 5.83
CA MET A 515 -8.43 29.81 6.24
C MET A 515 -9.46 29.37 7.28
N ARG A 516 -9.83 30.23 8.24
CA ARG A 516 -10.95 29.99 9.17
C ARG A 516 -12.28 29.84 8.42
N ALA A 517 -12.53 30.69 7.42
CA ALA A 517 -13.72 30.58 6.57
C ALA A 517 -13.76 29.27 5.75
N TRP A 518 -12.60 28.80 5.28
CA TRP A 518 -12.48 27.52 4.58
C TRP A 518 -12.86 26.34 5.48
N VAL A 519 -12.43 26.33 6.74
CA VAL A 519 -12.75 25.28 7.73
C VAL A 519 -14.21 25.35 8.18
N GLY A 520 -14.74 26.55 8.44
CA GLY A 520 -16.09 26.74 8.98
C GLY A 520 -17.25 26.62 7.97
N GLY A 521 -16.97 26.48 6.67
CA GLY A 521 -18.01 26.38 5.64
C GLY A 521 -18.77 25.04 5.65
N ARG A 522 -20.00 24.99 5.08
CA ARG A 522 -20.82 23.76 4.92
C ARG A 522 -20.13 22.59 4.19
N HIS A 523 -18.98 22.85 3.55
CA HIS A 523 -18.14 21.88 2.86
C HIS A 523 -16.67 21.93 3.32
N GLY A 524 -16.36 22.62 4.43
CA GLY A 524 -15.08 22.52 5.12
C GLY A 524 -14.97 21.11 5.66
N GLY A 525 -13.98 20.33 5.19
CA GLY A 525 -13.98 18.89 5.49
C GLY A 525 -13.37 17.96 4.45
N THR A 526 -12.95 18.43 3.28
CA THR A 526 -12.27 17.54 2.33
C THR A 526 -10.88 17.20 2.86
N HIS A 527 -10.73 16.03 3.46
CA HIS A 527 -9.43 15.42 3.71
C HIS A 527 -9.00 14.67 2.44
N GLU A 528 -8.40 15.40 1.49
CA GLU A 528 -8.05 14.84 0.17
C GLU A 528 -6.94 13.79 0.23
N ARG A 529 -6.21 13.71 1.34
CA ARG A 529 -5.07 12.81 1.52
C ARG A 529 -5.16 12.04 2.85
N PRO A 530 -5.96 10.96 2.93
CA PRO A 530 -6.18 10.19 4.17
C PRO A 530 -4.93 9.61 4.84
N SER A 531 -3.78 9.61 4.16
CA SER A 531 -2.49 9.18 4.68
C SER A 531 -1.70 10.29 5.39
N VAL A 532 -2.28 11.48 5.55
CA VAL A 532 -1.70 12.63 6.25
C VAL A 532 -2.44 12.84 7.57
N GLN A 533 -1.73 13.13 8.66
CA GLN A 533 -2.37 13.56 9.89
C GLN A 533 -2.73 15.05 9.80
N ALA A 534 -3.94 15.36 9.34
CA ALA A 534 -4.52 16.70 9.36
C ALA A 534 -6.03 16.60 9.51
N GLU A 535 -6.66 17.60 10.11
CA GLU A 535 -8.12 17.69 10.16
C GLU A 535 -8.70 18.05 8.79
N HIS A 536 -8.03 18.98 8.09
CA HIS A 536 -8.38 19.37 6.73
C HIS A 536 -7.14 19.49 5.86
N TYR A 537 -7.27 19.04 4.60
CA TYR A 537 -6.17 19.04 3.62
C TYR A 537 -6.71 19.28 2.22
N MET A 538 -6.32 20.39 1.60
CA MET A 538 -6.73 20.76 0.24
C MET A 538 -5.52 21.05 -0.64
N ILE A 539 -5.59 20.61 -1.90
CA ILE A 539 -4.65 21.02 -2.94
C ILE A 539 -5.36 21.91 -3.97
N LEU A 540 -4.77 23.08 -4.21
CA LEU A 540 -5.12 23.98 -5.30
C LEU A 540 -4.01 23.91 -6.36
N LYS A 541 -4.38 23.70 -7.62
CA LYS A 541 -3.44 23.59 -8.74
C LYS A 541 -3.46 24.87 -9.57
N ARG A 542 -2.28 25.33 -9.98
CA ARG A 542 -2.16 26.35 -11.00
C ARG A 542 -2.70 25.79 -12.32
N PRO A 543 -3.53 26.54 -13.08
CA PRO A 543 -4.00 26.12 -14.40
C PRO A 543 -2.84 25.87 -15.37
N GLU A 544 -2.92 24.79 -16.17
CA GLU A 544 -1.98 24.50 -17.25
C GLU A 544 -2.13 25.55 -18.38
N GLY A 545 -1.01 25.99 -18.98
CA GLY A 545 -1.00 26.92 -20.12
C GLY A 545 -0.35 28.29 -19.90
N ASP A 546 0.12 28.60 -18.69
CA ASP A 546 0.81 29.88 -18.37
C ASP A 546 2.24 29.99 -18.98
N GLU A 547 2.74 28.97 -19.68
CA GLU A 547 4.07 28.94 -20.32
C GLU A 547 4.03 28.90 -21.87
N GLY A 548 2.86 29.02 -22.52
CA GLY A 548 2.69 28.88 -23.98
C GLY A 548 1.59 29.78 -24.58
N PRO A 549 1.30 29.73 -25.90
CA PRO A 549 0.72 30.81 -26.72
C PRO A 549 -0.71 31.30 -26.36
N GLN A 550 -1.37 30.75 -25.34
CA GLN A 550 -2.62 31.28 -24.78
C GLN A 550 -2.45 32.08 -23.47
N GLY A 551 -1.25 32.06 -22.87
CA GLY A 551 -0.79 33.03 -21.88
C GLY A 551 -1.71 33.29 -20.66
N PRO A 552 -1.47 34.38 -19.92
CA PRO A 552 -2.16 34.76 -18.66
C PRO A 552 -3.70 34.92 -18.74
N GLN A 553 -4.31 34.66 -19.89
CA GLN A 553 -5.75 34.82 -20.14
C GLN A 553 -6.60 33.78 -19.40
N THR A 554 -6.13 32.53 -19.22
CA THR A 554 -6.91 31.49 -18.51
C THR A 554 -7.01 31.79 -17.02
N LEU A 555 -5.87 32.12 -16.38
CA LEU A 555 -5.85 32.57 -14.99
C LEU A 555 -6.66 33.86 -14.86
N SER A 556 -6.46 34.85 -15.75
CA SER A 556 -7.24 36.09 -15.79
C SER A 556 -8.75 35.86 -15.87
N THR A 557 -9.20 34.92 -16.70
CA THR A 557 -10.62 34.58 -16.85
C THR A 557 -11.18 33.91 -15.58
N LEU A 558 -10.42 33.01 -14.96
CA LEU A 558 -10.80 32.39 -13.69
C LEU A 558 -10.81 33.42 -12.54
N LEU A 559 -9.84 34.35 -12.52
CA LEU A 559 -9.76 35.45 -11.56
C LEU A 559 -10.96 36.42 -11.73
N ALA A 560 -11.34 36.74 -12.97
CA ALA A 560 -12.50 37.58 -13.28
C ALA A 560 -13.82 36.92 -12.88
N ALA A 561 -13.97 35.61 -13.13
CA ALA A 561 -15.16 34.84 -12.73
C ALA A 561 -15.32 34.75 -11.21
N ALA A 562 -14.22 34.67 -10.45
CA ALA A 562 -14.25 34.68 -8.99
C ALA A 562 -14.62 36.06 -8.41
N SER A 563 -14.12 37.13 -9.03
CA SER A 563 -14.30 38.52 -8.56
C SER A 563 -15.70 39.09 -8.81
N ALA A 564 -16.41 38.60 -9.83
CA ALA A 564 -17.73 39.12 -10.24
C ALA A 564 -18.92 38.63 -9.37
N GLY A 565 -18.67 37.80 -8.35
CA GLY A 565 -19.71 37.05 -7.64
C GLY A 565 -20.19 35.90 -8.52
N PRO A 566 -19.82 34.64 -8.24
CA PRO A 566 -19.97 33.56 -9.18
C PRO A 566 -21.45 33.24 -9.39
N THR A 567 -22.05 33.75 -10.47
CA THR A 567 -23.27 33.13 -10.98
C THR A 567 -22.90 31.73 -11.46
N GLU A 568 -23.75 30.75 -11.16
CA GLU A 568 -23.48 29.33 -11.47
C GLU A 568 -23.16 29.13 -12.97
N ALA A 569 -23.73 29.96 -13.84
CA ALA A 569 -23.49 29.99 -15.28
C ALA A 569 -22.08 30.48 -15.66
N ALA A 570 -21.59 31.56 -15.06
CA ALA A 570 -20.25 32.10 -15.32
C ALA A 570 -19.15 31.15 -14.84
N THR A 571 -19.33 30.53 -13.67
CA THR A 571 -18.41 29.50 -13.16
C THR A 571 -18.41 28.26 -14.06
N LYS A 572 -19.60 27.78 -14.48
CA LYS A 572 -19.70 26.64 -15.43
C LYS A 572 -18.97 26.93 -16.74
N ALA A 573 -19.10 28.15 -17.29
CA ALA A 573 -18.42 28.54 -18.52
C ALA A 573 -16.89 28.61 -18.33
N ALA A 574 -16.40 29.22 -17.24
CA ALA A 574 -14.97 29.38 -16.96
C ALA A 574 -14.24 28.04 -16.68
N VAL A 575 -14.97 27.00 -16.29
CA VAL A 575 -14.45 25.66 -16.00
C VAL A 575 -14.93 24.60 -17.00
N ALA A 576 -15.50 25.00 -18.14
CA ALA A 576 -16.08 24.09 -19.12
C ALA A 576 -15.04 23.28 -19.91
N ASP A 577 -13.85 23.85 -20.08
CA ASP A 577 -12.81 23.29 -20.94
C ASP A 577 -11.85 22.34 -20.19
N GLY A 578 -11.34 21.34 -20.93
CA GLY A 578 -10.38 20.34 -20.45
C GLY A 578 -10.99 19.07 -19.85
N SER A 579 -10.10 18.18 -19.39
CA SER A 579 -10.49 16.90 -18.78
C SER A 579 -11.37 17.10 -17.54
N TRP A 580 -12.12 16.07 -17.13
CA TRP A 580 -12.93 16.16 -15.91
C TRP A 580 -12.10 16.54 -14.67
N LYS A 581 -10.83 16.12 -14.60
CA LYS A 581 -9.90 16.50 -13.52
C LYS A 581 -9.56 17.98 -13.58
N THR A 582 -9.24 18.48 -14.77
CA THR A 582 -8.95 19.89 -15.03
C THR A 582 -10.14 20.76 -14.63
N ARG A 583 -11.35 20.38 -15.05
CA ARG A 583 -12.60 21.10 -14.70
C ARG A 583 -12.84 21.12 -13.19
N ARG A 584 -12.67 19.97 -12.51
CA ARG A 584 -12.81 19.89 -11.04
C ARG A 584 -11.75 20.70 -10.30
N ALA A 585 -10.50 20.67 -10.77
CA ALA A 585 -9.42 21.47 -10.20
C ALA A 585 -9.67 22.98 -10.37
N ARG A 586 -10.09 23.42 -11.57
CA ARG A 586 -10.46 24.81 -11.85
C ARG A 586 -11.66 25.27 -11.01
N ALA A 587 -12.71 24.45 -10.90
CA ALA A 587 -13.88 24.76 -10.08
C ALA A 587 -13.52 24.92 -8.59
N LYS A 588 -12.61 24.06 -8.09
CA LYS A 588 -12.09 24.18 -6.74
C LYS A 588 -11.27 25.46 -6.55
N LEU A 589 -10.42 25.79 -7.52
CA LEU A 589 -9.64 27.03 -7.51
C LEU A 589 -10.54 28.27 -7.48
N VAL A 590 -11.56 28.34 -8.34
CA VAL A 590 -12.54 29.45 -8.35
C VAL A 590 -13.26 29.57 -7.01
N LYS A 591 -13.65 28.44 -6.41
CA LYS A 591 -14.31 28.41 -5.10
C LYS A 591 -13.42 28.95 -3.97
N HIS A 592 -12.12 28.69 -4.03
CA HIS A 592 -11.16 29.07 -2.98
C HIS A 592 -10.19 30.16 -3.45
N PHE A 593 -10.70 31.02 -4.34
CA PHE A 593 -9.91 31.98 -5.07
C PHE A 593 -9.25 33.04 -4.19
N GLU A 594 -10.00 33.65 -3.27
CA GLU A 594 -9.48 34.69 -2.38
C GLU A 594 -8.30 34.16 -1.56
N LEU A 595 -8.40 32.92 -1.06
CA LEU A 595 -7.31 32.24 -0.35
C LEU A 595 -6.10 32.00 -1.26
N TRP A 596 -6.34 31.52 -2.48
CA TRP A 596 -5.29 31.32 -3.48
C TRP A 596 -4.55 32.62 -3.80
N ASP A 597 -5.28 33.70 -4.08
CA ASP A 597 -4.70 34.98 -4.46
C ASP A 597 -3.90 35.60 -3.31
N CYS A 598 -4.46 35.59 -2.09
CA CYS A 598 -3.77 36.04 -0.90
C CYS A 598 -2.46 35.26 -0.67
N ALA A 599 -2.49 33.92 -0.78
CA ALA A 599 -1.32 33.06 -0.64
C ALA A 599 -0.29 33.30 -1.77
N CYS A 600 -0.73 33.46 -3.02
CA CYS A 600 0.14 33.80 -4.13
C CYS A 600 0.82 35.17 -3.93
N GLY A 601 0.11 36.14 -3.34
CA GLY A 601 0.69 37.42 -2.95
C GLY A 601 1.85 37.27 -1.99
N VAL A 602 1.73 36.41 -0.98
CA VAL A 602 2.84 36.10 -0.06
C VAL A 602 4.06 35.54 -0.80
N LEU A 603 3.85 34.60 -1.72
CA LEU A 603 4.96 34.02 -2.50
C LEU A 603 5.60 35.04 -3.46
N LYS A 604 4.79 35.84 -4.17
CA LYS A 604 5.26 36.86 -5.11
C LYS A 604 6.10 37.94 -4.44
N ASP A 605 5.71 38.38 -3.24
CA ASP A 605 6.43 39.41 -2.48
C ASP A 605 7.83 38.92 -2.06
N ALA A 606 7.97 37.62 -1.82
CA ALA A 606 9.22 37.00 -1.37
C ALA A 606 10.13 36.54 -2.53
N ASP A 607 9.57 35.85 -3.53
CA ASP A 607 10.29 35.33 -4.69
C ASP A 607 9.41 35.36 -5.95
N PRO A 608 9.42 36.47 -6.71
CA PRO A 608 8.64 36.59 -7.94
C PRO A 608 9.13 35.65 -9.04
N ALA A 609 10.39 35.24 -9.04
CA ALA A 609 10.96 34.35 -10.05
C ALA A 609 10.50 32.91 -9.84
N PHE A 610 10.47 32.43 -8.60
CA PHE A 610 9.90 31.12 -8.26
C PHE A 610 8.41 31.08 -8.54
N PHE A 611 7.66 32.13 -8.16
CA PHE A 611 6.25 32.25 -8.48
C PHE A 611 5.99 32.13 -9.99
N ALA A 612 6.76 32.86 -10.81
CA ALA A 612 6.56 32.89 -12.24
C ALA A 612 6.86 31.53 -12.90
N ASN A 613 7.98 30.90 -12.55
CA ASN A 613 8.60 29.84 -13.35
C ASN A 613 8.59 28.44 -12.71
N GLN A 614 8.26 28.31 -11.43
CA GLN A 614 8.40 27.03 -10.69
C GLN A 614 7.14 26.63 -9.92
N PHE A 615 6.37 27.58 -9.41
CA PHE A 615 5.19 27.30 -8.60
C PHE A 615 4.04 26.69 -9.42
N THR A 616 3.65 25.46 -9.08
CA THR A 616 2.59 24.71 -9.76
C THR A 616 1.42 24.34 -8.86
N GLN A 617 1.62 24.14 -7.56
CA GLN A 617 0.56 23.69 -6.64
C GLN A 617 0.71 24.28 -5.24
N LEU A 618 -0.43 24.59 -4.61
CA LEU A 618 -0.54 25.04 -3.22
C LEU A 618 -1.26 23.97 -2.40
N ALA A 619 -0.61 23.45 -1.35
CA ALA A 619 -1.29 22.71 -0.30
C ALA A 619 -1.69 23.63 0.85
N VAL A 620 -2.89 23.42 1.34
CA VAL A 620 -3.53 24.14 2.44
C VAL A 620 -3.91 23.13 3.50
N THR A 621 -3.40 23.27 4.72
CA THR A 621 -3.66 22.31 5.80
C THR A 621 -4.15 23.00 7.08
N HIS A 622 -4.99 22.29 7.84
CA HIS A 622 -5.47 22.67 9.16
C HIS A 622 -5.09 21.58 10.17
N ASN A 623 -4.49 22.00 11.29
CA ASN A 623 -4.02 21.16 12.39
C ASN A 623 -3.13 19.99 11.93
N PHE A 624 -2.29 20.25 10.92
CA PHE A 624 -1.37 19.26 10.38
C PHE A 624 -0.30 18.85 11.41
N ARG A 625 -0.07 17.54 11.50
CA ARG A 625 1.05 16.90 12.20
C ARG A 625 1.88 16.15 11.15
N GLY A 626 3.12 16.61 10.98
CA GLY A 626 4.02 16.07 9.97
C GLY A 626 4.93 14.99 10.55
N SER A 627 4.87 13.80 9.98
CA SER A 627 5.78 12.68 10.27
C SER A 627 7.02 12.72 9.36
N PRO A 628 8.17 12.09 9.73
CA PRO A 628 9.35 12.04 8.85
C PRO A 628 9.08 11.39 7.49
N HIS A 629 9.39 12.11 6.41
CA HIS A 629 9.21 11.66 5.02
C HIS A 629 10.13 12.40 4.03
N ILE A 630 10.11 11.94 2.76
CA ILE A 630 10.76 12.57 1.60
C ILE A 630 9.70 12.75 0.52
N ASP A 631 9.63 13.95 -0.06
CA ASP A 631 8.68 14.27 -1.13
C ASP A 631 9.19 13.84 -2.50
N LYS A 632 8.78 12.65 -2.94
CA LYS A 632 9.19 12.07 -4.24
C LYS A 632 8.62 12.80 -5.47
N GLN A 633 7.60 13.63 -5.29
CA GLN A 633 6.93 14.34 -6.39
C GLN A 633 7.50 15.74 -6.63
N ASN A 634 8.36 16.23 -5.74
CA ASN A 634 8.93 17.56 -5.87
C ASN A 634 10.03 17.53 -6.94
N THR A 635 9.95 18.43 -7.91
CA THR A 635 11.00 18.63 -8.93
C THR A 635 12.09 19.58 -8.46
N GLY A 636 11.87 20.29 -7.34
CA GLY A 636 12.77 21.29 -6.75
C GLY A 636 12.36 21.68 -5.31
N PRO A 637 13.01 22.70 -4.72
CA PRO A 637 12.65 23.24 -3.39
C PRO A 637 11.22 23.80 -3.33
N PHE A 638 10.62 23.81 -2.14
CA PHE A 638 9.30 24.38 -1.89
C PHE A 638 9.37 25.57 -0.92
N TYR A 639 8.33 26.40 -0.91
CA TYR A 639 8.12 27.41 0.13
C TYR A 639 7.06 26.97 1.14
N ALA A 640 7.24 27.34 2.40
CA ALA A 640 6.29 27.06 3.48
C ALA A 640 6.09 28.27 4.39
N VAL A 641 4.84 28.49 4.81
CA VAL A 641 4.47 29.44 5.87
C VAL A 641 3.35 28.84 6.72
N SER A 642 3.35 29.16 8.01
CA SER A 642 2.26 28.80 8.94
C SER A 642 1.71 30.02 9.66
N VAL A 643 0.42 29.97 9.99
CA VAL A 643 -0.35 31.06 10.63
C VAL A 643 -1.33 30.50 11.64
N GLY A 644 -1.68 31.27 12.67
CA GLY A 644 -2.59 30.88 13.74
C GLY A 644 -2.01 31.06 15.14
N ASP A 645 -2.77 30.56 16.11
CA ASP A 645 -2.54 30.75 17.55
C ASP A 645 -1.88 29.48 18.13
N PHE A 646 -0.59 29.32 17.84
CA PHE A 646 0.19 28.15 18.23
C PHE A 646 1.66 28.47 18.54
N SER A 647 2.28 27.63 19.38
CA SER A 647 3.72 27.61 19.64
C SER A 647 4.34 26.28 19.23
N GLY A 648 5.63 26.30 18.88
CA GLY A 648 6.34 25.16 18.26
C GLY A 648 5.99 24.97 16.79
N GLY A 649 6.07 23.73 16.30
CA GLY A 649 5.65 23.37 14.94
C GLY A 649 6.62 23.79 13.84
N GLU A 650 7.90 23.92 14.17
CA GLU A 650 8.98 24.13 13.23
C GLU A 650 9.01 23.00 12.19
N ILE A 651 9.39 23.34 10.96
CA ILE A 651 9.71 22.33 9.95
C ILE A 651 11.15 21.88 10.19
N CYS A 652 11.32 20.62 10.55
CA CYS A 652 12.61 20.00 10.75
C CYS A 652 13.05 19.35 9.45
N ILE A 653 14.25 19.68 8.98
CA ILE A 653 14.82 19.12 7.77
C ILE A 653 16.23 18.62 8.03
N GLU A 654 16.52 17.42 7.55
CA GLU A 654 17.85 16.84 7.64
C GLU A 654 18.77 17.56 6.64
N ARG A 655 19.74 18.31 7.17
CA ARG A 655 20.74 19.02 6.35
C ARG A 655 21.83 18.07 5.90
N ASP A 656 22.28 17.24 6.83
CA ASP A 656 23.29 16.22 6.64
C ASP A 656 23.04 15.08 7.66
N ALA A 657 23.86 14.04 7.60
CA ALA A 657 23.68 12.86 8.43
C ALA A 657 23.83 13.11 9.94
N GLU A 658 24.43 14.22 10.36
CA GLU A 658 24.64 14.59 11.75
C GLU A 658 23.74 15.74 12.21
N THR A 659 23.12 16.48 11.29
CA THR A 659 22.46 17.75 11.60
C THR A 659 21.05 17.82 11.04
N VAL A 660 20.10 18.02 11.96
CA VAL A 660 18.71 18.41 11.65
C VAL A 660 18.55 19.90 11.93
N VAL A 661 18.00 20.65 10.99
CA VAL A 661 17.72 22.07 11.16
C VAL A 661 16.22 22.29 11.34
N CYS A 662 15.82 22.96 12.43
CA CYS A 662 14.45 23.32 12.75
C CYS A 662 14.16 24.74 12.27
N VAL A 663 13.21 24.89 11.36
CA VAL A 663 12.85 26.17 10.75
C VAL A 663 11.49 26.63 11.24
N ALA A 664 11.46 27.76 11.95
CA ALA A 664 10.23 28.41 12.36
C ALA A 664 9.53 29.03 11.13
N THR A 665 8.37 28.49 10.77
CA THR A 665 7.55 28.98 9.64
C THR A 665 6.39 29.86 10.07
N ARG A 666 6.21 30.07 11.38
CA ARG A 666 5.14 30.92 11.91
C ARG A 666 5.40 32.35 11.43
N HIS A 667 4.47 32.87 10.63
CA HIS A 667 4.49 34.24 10.09
C HIS A 667 5.66 34.56 9.15
N ARG A 668 6.44 33.55 8.72
CA ARG A 668 7.57 33.71 7.80
C ARG A 668 7.49 32.69 6.68
N LEU A 669 7.73 33.15 5.46
CA LEU A 669 7.82 32.30 4.27
C LEU A 669 9.25 31.78 4.12
N CYS A 670 9.44 30.49 4.34
CA CYS A 670 10.75 29.83 4.35
C CYS A 670 10.89 28.90 3.13
N GLN A 671 12.07 28.86 2.52
CA GLN A 671 12.35 27.98 1.39
C GLN A 671 13.12 26.74 1.85
N LEU A 672 12.56 25.55 1.67
CA LEU A 672 13.16 24.29 2.10
C LEU A 672 13.15 23.28 0.95
N ASP A 673 14.06 22.31 1.01
CA ASP A 673 14.12 21.24 0.02
C ASP A 673 13.52 19.93 0.55
N GLY A 674 12.23 19.69 0.25
CA GLY A 674 11.50 18.49 0.64
C GLY A 674 12.04 17.16 0.11
N ARG A 675 13.07 17.17 -0.75
CA ARG A 675 13.76 15.97 -1.22
C ARG A 675 14.72 15.41 -0.17
N HIS A 676 14.98 16.16 0.91
CA HIS A 676 15.61 15.67 2.14
C HIS A 676 14.56 15.17 3.13
N VAL A 677 14.98 14.35 4.09
CA VAL A 677 14.12 13.90 5.19
C VAL A 677 13.61 15.11 5.96
N HIS A 678 12.30 15.25 6.11
CA HIS A 678 11.71 16.34 6.86
C HIS A 678 10.39 15.98 7.56
N TRP A 679 10.04 16.76 8.58
CA TRP A 679 8.81 16.63 9.38
C TRP A 679 8.41 17.96 10.03
N VAL A 680 7.29 17.97 10.77
CA VAL A 680 6.87 19.13 11.58
C VAL A 680 6.96 18.73 13.04
N ASN A 681 7.70 19.50 13.85
CA ASN A 681 7.80 19.28 15.29
C ASN A 681 6.43 19.38 15.99
N GLU A 682 6.38 18.89 17.23
CA GLU A 682 5.20 19.08 18.06
C GLU A 682 4.86 20.56 18.21
N TRP A 683 3.56 20.85 18.25
CA TRP A 683 3.02 22.17 18.47
C TRP A 683 1.79 22.11 19.38
N ARG A 684 1.54 23.20 20.08
CA ARG A 684 0.43 23.35 21.04
C ARG A 684 -0.23 24.72 20.85
N GLY A 685 -1.46 24.87 21.33
CA GLY A 685 -2.16 26.15 21.32
C GLY A 685 -1.55 27.11 22.34
N GLU A 686 -1.51 28.39 22.02
CA GLU A 686 -1.14 29.42 23.00
C GLU A 686 -2.35 29.69 23.91
N ALA A 687 -2.17 29.56 25.22
CA ALA A 687 -3.19 29.98 26.18
C ALA A 687 -3.20 31.50 26.26
N GLU A 688 -4.38 32.12 26.16
CA GLU A 688 -4.51 33.55 26.49
C GLU A 688 -4.02 33.78 27.92
N SER A 689 -3.12 34.74 28.09
CA SER A 689 -2.63 35.22 29.37
C SER A 689 -3.78 35.85 30.17
N GLY A 690 -4.60 35.00 30.79
CA GLY A 690 -5.79 35.38 31.57
C GLY A 690 -6.82 34.25 31.79
N ALA A 691 -6.75 33.13 31.05
CA ALA A 691 -7.79 32.09 31.09
C ALA A 691 -7.60 30.98 32.15
N ALA A 692 -6.72 31.18 33.14
CA ALA A 692 -6.39 30.18 34.16
C ALA A 692 -7.56 29.80 35.11
N GLU A 693 -8.67 30.56 35.10
CA GLU A 693 -9.78 30.34 36.03
C GLU A 693 -10.96 29.51 35.48
N SER A 694 -10.97 29.12 34.20
CA SER A 694 -12.17 28.46 33.60
C SER A 694 -12.01 26.97 33.24
N GLY A 695 -10.80 26.39 33.35
CA GLY A 695 -10.58 24.97 33.03
C GLY A 695 -10.82 24.58 31.55
N ALA A 696 -11.09 25.55 30.66
CA ALA A 696 -11.22 25.32 29.22
C ALA A 696 -9.83 25.30 28.57
N ALA A 697 -9.45 24.17 27.95
CA ALA A 697 -8.22 24.08 27.17
C ALA A 697 -8.26 25.08 26.00
N ALA A 698 -7.20 25.85 25.82
CA ALA A 698 -7.06 26.78 24.69
C ALA A 698 -7.24 26.03 23.36
N VAL A 699 -8.09 26.55 22.47
CA VAL A 699 -8.32 25.93 21.15
C VAL A 699 -7.10 26.21 20.29
N ALA A 700 -6.21 25.22 20.20
CA ALA A 700 -5.00 25.27 19.40
C ALA A 700 -5.35 25.26 17.90
N GLU A 701 -4.94 26.30 17.16
CA GLU A 701 -5.24 26.43 15.72
C GLU A 701 -3.95 26.67 14.93
N ARG A 702 -3.60 25.72 14.04
CA ARG A 702 -2.44 25.84 13.15
C ARG A 702 -2.84 25.61 11.71
N PHE A 703 -2.59 26.62 10.89
CA PHE A 703 -2.71 26.52 9.45
C PHE A 703 -1.35 26.49 8.77
N SER A 704 -1.24 25.81 7.63
CA SER A 704 -0.02 25.82 6.82
C SER A 704 -0.32 25.92 5.33
N LEU A 705 0.54 26.66 4.64
CA LEU A 705 0.56 26.82 3.19
C LEU A 705 1.89 26.33 2.66
N ILE A 706 1.87 25.37 1.74
CA ILE A 706 3.07 24.82 1.09
C ILE A 706 2.98 25.02 -0.43
N PHE A 707 3.99 25.66 -1.02
CA PHE A 707 4.05 26.01 -2.43
C PHE A 707 5.05 25.10 -3.15
N TYR A 708 4.55 24.18 -3.96
CA TYR A 708 5.34 23.13 -4.60
C TYR A 708 5.66 23.41 -6.07
N PRO A 709 6.84 22.97 -6.55
CA PRO A 709 7.10 22.66 -7.94
C PRO A 709 6.91 21.15 -8.18
N THR A 710 5.85 20.80 -8.90
CA THR A 710 5.48 19.40 -9.21
C THR A 710 5.52 19.07 -10.70
N ALA A 711 5.96 20.01 -11.53
CA ALA A 711 6.09 19.85 -12.97
C ALA A 711 7.41 20.48 -13.41
N GLY A 712 7.81 20.23 -14.66
CA GLY A 712 9.10 20.65 -15.20
C GLY A 712 10.22 19.63 -14.98
N ALA A 713 11.44 20.00 -15.36
CA ALA A 713 12.61 19.13 -15.23
C ALA A 713 12.98 18.92 -13.76
N PHE A 714 13.24 17.66 -13.38
CA PHE A 714 13.74 17.33 -12.06
C PHE A 714 15.13 17.94 -11.84
N GLN A 715 15.27 18.77 -10.81
CA GLN A 715 16.55 19.29 -10.38
C GLN A 715 17.24 18.26 -9.47
N PRO A 716 18.56 18.09 -9.51
CA PRO A 716 19.28 17.38 -8.45
C PRO A 716 19.04 18.03 -7.07
N PRO A 717 18.92 17.26 -5.97
CA PRO A 717 18.81 17.83 -4.63
C PRO A 717 20.02 18.72 -4.28
N GLY A 718 19.73 19.92 -3.78
CA GLY A 718 20.74 20.89 -3.34
C GLY A 718 20.86 20.92 -1.82
N PRO A 719 21.29 22.06 -1.22
CA PRO A 719 21.23 22.26 0.22
C PRO A 719 19.78 22.15 0.74
N ALA A 720 19.62 21.58 1.94
CA ALA A 720 18.31 21.47 2.60
C ALA A 720 17.58 22.81 2.78
N LEU A 721 18.33 23.90 2.98
CA LEU A 721 17.83 25.26 3.11
C LEU A 721 18.28 26.08 1.90
N CYS A 722 17.34 26.75 1.21
CA CYS A 722 17.60 27.30 -0.13
C CYS A 722 17.73 28.84 -0.19
N GLY A 723 17.45 29.61 0.89
CA GLY A 723 17.56 31.08 0.87
C GLY A 723 17.92 31.74 2.22
N GLY A 724 18.69 32.84 2.18
CA GLY A 724 19.11 33.68 3.31
C GLY A 724 20.61 34.01 3.32
N ALA A 725 20.99 35.28 3.51
CA ALA A 725 22.38 35.79 3.54
C ALA A 725 23.16 35.38 4.81
N VAL A 726 23.14 34.09 5.11
CA VAL A 726 23.79 33.52 6.29
C VAL A 726 24.76 32.48 5.73
N PRO A 727 26.06 32.77 5.63
CA PRO A 727 27.02 31.75 5.24
C PRO A 727 26.89 30.58 6.21
N VAL A 728 26.88 29.37 5.65
CA VAL A 728 26.71 28.07 6.32
C VAL A 728 27.57 27.93 7.60
N SER A 729 28.65 28.71 7.72
CA SER A 729 29.56 28.82 8.87
C SER A 729 28.99 29.49 10.13
N SER A 730 27.86 30.20 10.06
CA SER A 730 27.31 30.95 11.21
C SER A 730 26.28 30.17 12.04
N ILE A 731 25.84 29.00 11.57
CA ILE A 731 25.01 28.06 12.35
C ILE A 731 25.85 27.37 13.45
N ASP A 732 27.16 27.22 13.26
CA ASP A 732 28.04 26.59 14.27
C ASP A 732 28.37 27.53 15.46
N ALA A 733 28.13 28.84 15.33
CA ALA A 733 28.51 29.85 16.33
C ALA A 733 27.55 29.96 17.54
N VAL A 734 26.33 29.43 17.45
CA VAL A 734 25.32 29.49 18.54
C VAL A 734 25.55 28.41 19.61
N SER A 735 26.52 27.51 19.40
CA SER A 735 26.82 26.38 20.29
C SER A 735 27.57 26.72 21.60
N ARG A 736 27.83 28.00 21.91
CA ARG A 736 28.71 28.39 23.06
C ARG A 736 28.07 29.21 24.17
N SER A 737 26.75 29.33 24.28
CA SER A 737 26.16 30.15 25.37
C SER A 737 24.81 29.69 25.91
N CYS A 738 24.64 28.39 26.14
CA CYS A 738 23.59 27.85 27.02
C CYS A 738 24.17 26.62 27.72
N GLU A 739 24.94 26.86 28.79
CA GLU A 739 25.17 25.90 29.88
C GLU A 739 23.98 25.91 30.85
#